data_AF-A0A7Z0EAR3-F1
#
_entry.id   AF-A0A7Z0EAR3-F1
#
_cell.length_a   1.000
_cell.length_b   1.000
_cell.length_c   1.000
_cell.angle_alpha   90.00
_cell.angle_beta   90.00
_cell.angle_gamma   90.00
#
_symmetry.space_group_name_H-M   'P 1'
#
loop_
_entity.id
_entity.type
_entity.pdbx_description
1 polymer ?
#
loop_
_entity_poly.entity_id
_entity_poly.type
_entity_poly.pdbx_seq_one_letter_code
_entity_poly.pdbx_strand_id
1 'polypeptide(L)'
;MSENAASEAPSQPAAPAESISITRDGETASIERGTTGTTLFAAEKTTVVMRVDGELWDLSREIPAGAVVEAVDISSPDGLNVLRHSTAHVMAQAVQQLYPEAKLGIGPHITDGFYFDFDVAEPFTPEDLKKIEKAMQKLINQTQLFEREVVSEDQAKAAMAEEPYKLELLGVASDGSSAGAAEAAEGANIEVGGGEITIYHNVDRHGERIWSDLCRGPHLPNTKLIANAYAVMRSAAAYWRGKETNPQLQRLYGTAWPTKEDLKAYKERLAEAERRDHRRLGSELDLFSFPDELGSGLPLFHPKGGIIKREMEDYVRTRHIEAGFQYVGTPHISKDGLFHTSGHLPYYADTMFPPLHVDEERDAEGNITKQGQDYRLKAMNCPMHNLIYRSRGRSYRELPMRLFEFGSVYRYEKSGVIHGLTRVRGFAQDDSHSYVTKEQAPDEVRHLLTFVLSLLRDFGLDDFYLELSTRDEDSEKFIGSPEQWAEATKVLEDVATETGLELVADPGGAAYYGPKISVQARDAIGRTWQMSTVQYDFNQPARFGLEYQAADGTRQEPVMIHAAKFGSIERFLGVLTEHYAGAFPVWLSPVQVRAIPVAEPFNDYLAEVVAKLQAAGVRAELEDSSDRFPKKIRTASKDKIPFVLIAGGDDADAGAVSFRFRDGSQDNQVPVDEAVARILAAIESKEG
;
A
#
# COMPACT_ATOMS: atom_id res chain seq x y z
N MET A 1 36.95 -25.59 -81.48
CA MET A 1 38.25 -25.25 -80.85
C MET A 1 38.37 -23.74 -80.95
N SER A 2 38.42 -22.94 -79.91
CA SER A 2 38.68 -23.18 -78.48
C SER A 2 38.12 -21.97 -77.71
N GLU A 3 37.46 -22.25 -76.60
CA GLU A 3 36.91 -21.32 -75.62
C GLU A 3 38.02 -20.50 -74.94
N ASN A 4 37.70 -19.27 -74.56
CA ASN A 4 38.56 -18.42 -73.74
C ASN A 4 37.98 -18.38 -72.32
N ALA A 5 38.58 -19.16 -71.43
CA ALA A 5 38.26 -19.18 -70.00
C ALA A 5 39.04 -18.07 -69.29
N ALA A 6 38.32 -17.14 -68.66
CA ALA A 6 38.87 -16.21 -67.70
C ALA A 6 38.88 -16.86 -66.30
N SER A 7 40.06 -16.94 -65.73
CA SER A 7 40.40 -17.52 -64.43
C SER A 7 39.79 -16.72 -63.27
N GLU A 8 38.82 -17.29 -62.55
CA GLU A 8 38.45 -16.86 -61.20
C GLU A 8 39.57 -17.19 -60.20
N ALA A 9 39.97 -16.21 -59.39
CA ALA A 9 40.85 -16.43 -58.26
C ALA A 9 40.08 -17.14 -57.13
N PRO A 10 40.70 -18.12 -56.43
CA PRO A 10 40.01 -18.82 -55.35
C PRO A 10 39.77 -17.87 -54.16
N SER A 11 38.51 -17.74 -53.75
CA SER A 11 38.12 -17.10 -52.49
C SER A 11 38.79 -17.83 -51.33
N GLN A 12 39.50 -17.11 -50.47
CA GLN A 12 40.01 -17.65 -49.22
C GLN A 12 38.86 -18.22 -48.39
N PRO A 13 39.00 -19.41 -47.76
CA PRO A 13 38.04 -19.90 -46.80
C PRO A 13 38.00 -18.94 -45.60
N ALA A 14 36.80 -18.52 -45.19
CA ALA A 14 36.59 -17.76 -43.97
C ALA A 14 37.20 -18.54 -42.79
N ALA A 15 37.92 -17.83 -41.91
CA ALA A 15 38.46 -18.41 -40.68
C ALA A 15 37.31 -19.06 -39.87
N PRO A 16 37.54 -20.21 -39.21
CA PRO A 16 36.51 -20.82 -38.36
C PRO A 16 36.12 -19.82 -37.26
N ALA A 17 34.82 -19.55 -37.12
CA ALA A 17 34.29 -18.70 -36.06
C ALA A 17 34.76 -19.25 -34.71
N GLU A 18 35.42 -18.41 -33.92
CA GLU A 18 35.95 -18.80 -32.61
C GLU A 18 34.76 -19.12 -31.69
N SER A 19 34.69 -20.35 -31.18
CA SER A 19 33.62 -20.74 -30.27
C SER A 19 33.95 -20.31 -28.84
N ILE A 20 32.94 -19.79 -28.13
CA ILE A 20 33.02 -19.45 -26.72
C ILE A 20 32.11 -20.38 -25.91
N SER A 21 32.46 -20.58 -24.65
CA SER A 21 31.66 -21.36 -23.70
C SER A 21 30.80 -20.42 -22.87
N ILE A 22 29.55 -20.78 -22.61
CA ILE A 22 28.63 -20.09 -21.70
C ILE A 22 27.97 -21.12 -20.78
N THR A 23 27.32 -20.65 -19.71
CA THR A 23 26.43 -21.47 -18.88
C THR A 23 25.00 -21.03 -19.15
N ARG A 24 24.14 -21.93 -19.60
CA ARG A 24 22.73 -21.66 -19.86
C ARG A 24 21.89 -22.65 -19.06
N ASP A 25 20.96 -22.14 -18.26
CA ASP A 25 20.04 -22.98 -17.47
C ASP A 25 20.77 -24.03 -16.59
N GLY A 26 21.98 -23.70 -16.13
CA GLY A 26 22.84 -24.58 -15.34
C GLY A 26 23.73 -25.55 -16.14
N GLU A 27 23.63 -25.56 -17.48
CA GLU A 27 24.42 -26.43 -18.36
C GLU A 27 25.44 -25.63 -19.18
N THR A 28 26.64 -26.18 -19.37
CA THR A 28 27.64 -25.57 -20.25
C THR A 28 27.24 -25.75 -21.71
N ALA A 29 27.12 -24.65 -22.45
CA ALA A 29 26.86 -24.62 -23.88
C ALA A 29 28.00 -23.91 -24.64
N SER A 30 28.22 -24.31 -25.90
CA SER A 30 29.16 -23.63 -26.79
C SER A 30 28.41 -22.88 -27.88
N ILE A 31 28.74 -21.60 -28.04
CA ILE A 31 28.16 -20.69 -29.03
C ILE A 31 29.26 -20.03 -29.86
N GLU A 32 28.94 -19.50 -31.04
CA GLU A 32 29.89 -18.72 -31.82
C GLU A 32 30.12 -17.34 -31.17
N ARG A 33 31.38 -16.87 -31.12
CA ARG A 33 31.69 -15.49 -30.71
C ARG A 33 30.91 -14.50 -31.58
N GLY A 34 30.33 -13.46 -30.99
CA GLY A 34 29.38 -12.57 -31.68
C GLY A 34 27.91 -12.97 -31.56
N THR A 35 27.58 -14.13 -30.99
CA THR A 35 26.19 -14.54 -30.76
C THR A 35 25.51 -13.60 -29.76
N THR A 36 24.34 -13.08 -30.14
CA THR A 36 23.50 -12.24 -29.28
C THR A 36 22.34 -13.03 -28.70
N GLY A 37 21.66 -12.48 -27.68
CA GLY A 37 20.43 -13.07 -27.15
C GLY A 37 19.35 -13.28 -28.22
N THR A 38 19.30 -12.43 -29.24
CA THR A 38 18.34 -12.51 -30.36
C THR A 38 18.54 -13.81 -31.15
N THR A 39 19.80 -14.21 -31.35
CA THR A 39 20.14 -15.46 -32.03
C THR A 39 19.99 -16.66 -31.10
N LEU A 40 20.47 -16.54 -29.85
CA LEU A 40 20.45 -17.64 -28.87
C LEU A 40 19.03 -18.09 -28.52
N PHE A 41 18.10 -17.14 -28.37
CA PHE A 41 16.72 -17.39 -27.95
C PHE A 41 15.71 -17.28 -29.09
N ALA A 42 16.14 -17.36 -30.36
CA ALA A 42 15.27 -17.19 -31.53
C ALA A 42 14.05 -18.13 -31.56
N ALA A 43 14.15 -19.31 -30.93
CA ALA A 43 13.05 -20.27 -30.82
C ALA A 43 12.02 -19.92 -29.73
N GLU A 44 12.41 -19.10 -28.74
CA GLU A 44 11.61 -18.72 -27.57
C GLU A 44 10.99 -17.34 -27.80
N LYS A 45 9.87 -17.32 -28.51
CA LYS A 45 9.25 -16.07 -28.99
C LYS A 45 8.76 -15.10 -27.91
N THR A 46 8.65 -15.57 -26.67
CA THR A 46 8.21 -14.77 -25.52
C THR A 46 9.39 -14.20 -24.71
N THR A 47 10.63 -14.59 -25.04
CA THR A 47 11.84 -14.02 -24.45
C THR A 47 12.05 -12.60 -24.96
N VAL A 48 12.13 -11.65 -24.04
CA VAL A 48 12.23 -10.21 -24.38
C VAL A 48 13.56 -9.58 -23.99
N VAL A 49 14.19 -10.11 -22.95
CA VAL A 49 15.54 -9.75 -22.50
C VAL A 49 16.25 -11.01 -22.05
N MET A 50 17.54 -10.91 -21.78
CA MET A 50 18.33 -11.99 -21.19
C MET A 50 18.93 -11.53 -19.87
N ARG A 51 19.07 -12.44 -18.92
CA ARG A 51 19.87 -12.19 -17.73
C ARG A 51 21.29 -12.69 -17.98
N VAL A 52 22.30 -11.85 -17.77
CA VAL A 52 23.71 -12.19 -17.92
C VAL A 52 24.40 -11.91 -16.59
N ASP A 53 24.90 -12.96 -15.94
CA ASP A 53 25.57 -12.90 -14.63
C ASP A 53 24.76 -12.15 -13.56
N GLY A 54 23.43 -12.30 -13.59
CA GLY A 54 22.49 -11.67 -12.67
C GLY A 54 21.83 -10.38 -13.19
N GLU A 55 22.41 -9.72 -14.20
CA GLU A 55 21.93 -8.44 -14.72
C GLU A 55 21.05 -8.57 -15.98
N LEU A 56 20.03 -7.72 -16.13
CA LEU A 56 19.15 -7.73 -17.31
C LEU A 56 19.78 -6.97 -18.49
N TRP A 57 19.89 -7.63 -19.64
CA TRP A 57 20.52 -7.13 -20.86
C TRP A 57 19.57 -7.25 -22.07
N ASP A 58 19.63 -6.29 -23.01
CA ASP A 58 18.89 -6.39 -24.27
C ASP A 58 19.34 -7.62 -25.08
N LEU A 59 18.41 -8.24 -25.81
CA LEU A 59 18.72 -9.37 -26.68
C LEU A 59 19.66 -9.02 -27.85
N SER A 60 19.85 -7.74 -28.16
CA SER A 60 20.76 -7.31 -29.23
C SER A 60 22.23 -7.31 -28.81
N ARG A 61 22.54 -7.45 -27.52
CA ARG A 61 23.91 -7.43 -27.00
C ARG A 61 24.63 -8.76 -27.24
N GLU A 62 25.93 -8.68 -27.55
CA GLU A 62 26.80 -9.85 -27.66
C GLU A 62 27.01 -10.49 -26.28
N ILE A 63 26.96 -11.83 -26.24
CA ILE A 63 27.12 -12.60 -25.01
C ILE A 63 28.61 -12.78 -24.69
N PRO A 64 29.07 -12.38 -23.48
CA PRO A 64 30.47 -12.57 -23.08
C PRO A 64 30.85 -14.05 -22.91
N ALA A 65 32.12 -14.38 -23.14
CA ALA A 65 32.64 -15.70 -22.87
C ALA A 65 32.61 -16.00 -21.36
N GLY A 66 32.10 -17.18 -20.99
CA GLY A 66 32.01 -17.67 -19.62
C GLY A 66 30.77 -17.18 -18.85
N ALA A 67 29.94 -16.33 -19.45
CA ALA A 67 28.77 -15.77 -18.78
C ALA A 67 27.69 -16.81 -18.48
N VAL A 68 26.95 -16.60 -17.40
CA VAL A 68 25.71 -17.30 -17.08
C VAL A 68 24.55 -16.55 -17.73
N VAL A 69 23.81 -17.22 -18.62
CA VAL A 69 22.75 -16.60 -19.42
C VAL A 69 21.42 -17.30 -19.21
N GLU A 70 20.37 -16.53 -18.92
CA GLU A 70 19.01 -17.02 -18.75
C GLU A 70 18.03 -16.23 -19.62
N ALA A 71 17.03 -16.91 -20.19
CA ALA A 71 15.95 -16.26 -20.91
C ALA A 71 14.97 -15.59 -19.93
N VAL A 72 14.55 -14.35 -20.23
CA VAL A 72 13.52 -13.65 -19.45
C VAL A 72 12.26 -13.51 -20.28
N ASP A 73 11.23 -14.24 -19.88
CA ASP A 73 9.92 -14.23 -20.50
C ASP A 73 9.19 -12.91 -20.22
N ILE A 74 8.45 -12.39 -21.20
CA ILE A 74 7.64 -11.16 -21.08
C ILE A 74 6.64 -11.18 -19.92
N SER A 75 6.17 -12.36 -19.50
CA SER A 75 5.23 -12.52 -18.39
C SER A 75 5.89 -12.59 -17.01
N SER A 76 7.21 -12.74 -16.96
CA SER A 76 7.95 -12.71 -15.68
C SER A 76 7.92 -11.31 -15.07
N PRO A 77 8.15 -11.16 -13.74
CA PRO A 77 8.20 -9.84 -13.10
C PRO A 77 9.17 -8.87 -13.80
N ASP A 78 10.37 -9.34 -14.14
CA ASP A 78 11.37 -8.55 -14.86
C ASP A 78 10.95 -8.25 -16.31
N GLY A 79 10.37 -9.23 -17.00
CA GLY A 79 9.82 -9.03 -18.35
C GLY A 79 8.70 -7.99 -18.38
N LEU A 80 7.81 -7.98 -17.38
CA LEU A 80 6.76 -6.97 -17.22
C LEU A 80 7.33 -5.57 -16.99
N ASN A 81 8.38 -5.45 -16.18
CA ASN A 81 9.05 -4.18 -15.94
C ASN A 81 9.66 -3.62 -17.23
N VAL A 82 10.32 -4.46 -18.03
CA VAL A 82 10.86 -4.07 -19.36
C VAL A 82 9.75 -3.70 -20.34
N LEU A 83 8.65 -4.46 -20.37
CA LEU A 83 7.48 -4.15 -21.20
C LEU A 83 6.90 -2.78 -20.85
N ARG A 84 6.70 -2.50 -19.56
CA ARG A 84 6.16 -1.23 -19.06
C ARG A 84 7.09 -0.06 -19.38
N HIS A 85 8.38 -0.23 -19.15
CA HIS A 85 9.39 0.77 -19.46
C HIS A 85 9.47 1.09 -20.95
N SER A 86 9.47 0.05 -21.81
CA SER A 86 9.42 0.23 -23.27
C SER A 86 8.12 0.90 -23.74
N THR A 87 6.99 0.60 -23.08
CA THR A 87 5.72 1.28 -23.37
C THR A 87 5.74 2.75 -22.94
N ALA A 88 6.44 3.09 -21.86
CA ALA A 88 6.66 4.47 -21.44
C ALA A 88 7.41 5.29 -22.51
N HIS A 89 8.43 4.72 -23.14
CA HIS A 89 9.15 5.35 -24.25
C HIS A 89 8.26 5.57 -25.47
N VAL A 90 7.41 4.60 -25.82
CA VAL A 90 6.43 4.77 -26.91
C VAL A 90 5.42 5.88 -26.57
N MET A 91 5.02 6.01 -25.30
CA MET A 91 4.17 7.11 -24.84
C MET A 91 4.90 8.46 -24.96
N ALA A 92 6.17 8.55 -24.56
CA ALA A 92 6.97 9.76 -24.67
C ALA A 92 7.14 10.21 -26.12
N GLN A 93 7.48 9.28 -27.03
CA GLN A 93 7.53 9.54 -28.47
C GLN A 93 6.17 10.01 -29.00
N ALA A 94 5.06 9.39 -28.59
CA ALA A 94 3.73 9.79 -29.00
C ALA A 94 3.37 11.21 -28.52
N VAL A 95 3.77 11.57 -27.30
CA VAL A 95 3.58 12.92 -26.75
C VAL A 95 4.38 13.93 -27.56
N GLN A 96 5.67 13.72 -27.80
CA GLN A 96 6.49 14.67 -28.57
C GLN A 96 6.06 14.77 -30.04
N GLN A 97 5.49 13.71 -30.64
CA GLN A 97 4.87 13.79 -31.97
C GLN A 97 3.62 14.69 -32.01
N LEU A 98 2.82 14.70 -30.94
CA LEU A 98 1.61 15.51 -30.84
C LEU A 98 1.89 16.93 -30.32
N TYR A 99 2.90 17.06 -29.47
CA TYR A 99 3.30 18.27 -28.77
C TYR A 99 4.82 18.44 -28.86
N PRO A 100 5.34 18.98 -29.99
CA PRO A 100 6.79 19.05 -30.25
C PRO A 100 7.59 19.87 -29.22
N GLU A 101 6.93 20.78 -28.51
CA GLU A 101 7.55 21.60 -27.45
C GLU A 101 7.65 20.87 -26.10
N ALA A 102 7.05 19.69 -25.96
CA ALA A 102 7.05 18.94 -24.71
C ALA A 102 8.46 18.46 -24.36
N LYS A 103 8.93 18.77 -23.14
CA LYS A 103 10.24 18.32 -22.64
C LYS A 103 10.10 17.08 -21.76
N LEU A 104 11.02 16.15 -21.90
CA LEU A 104 11.03 14.86 -21.21
C LEU A 104 11.61 14.98 -19.81
N GLY A 105 10.82 14.59 -18.81
CA GLY A 105 11.27 14.33 -17.45
C GLY A 105 11.66 12.87 -17.24
N ILE A 106 11.20 12.27 -16.13
CA ILE A 106 11.50 10.87 -15.76
C ILE A 106 10.32 9.96 -16.13
N GLY A 107 10.61 8.78 -16.67
CA GLY A 107 9.63 7.77 -17.09
C GLY A 107 9.88 6.34 -16.62
N PRO A 108 9.76 6.04 -15.30
CA PRO A 108 10.02 4.72 -14.79
C PRO A 108 8.81 3.78 -14.95
N HIS A 109 9.07 2.48 -14.93
CA HIS A 109 8.01 1.52 -14.62
C HIS A 109 7.66 1.61 -13.13
N ILE A 110 6.42 1.26 -12.79
CA ILE A 110 5.90 1.15 -11.42
C ILE A 110 5.15 -0.17 -11.27
N THR A 111 4.75 -0.50 -10.05
CA THR A 111 3.81 -1.60 -9.81
C THR A 111 2.57 -1.41 -10.68
N ASP A 112 2.25 -2.44 -11.47
CA ASP A 112 1.12 -2.48 -12.41
C ASP A 112 1.12 -1.45 -13.55
N GLY A 113 2.21 -0.73 -13.80
CA GLY A 113 2.24 0.22 -14.92
C GLY A 113 3.53 1.01 -15.08
N PHE A 114 3.39 2.25 -15.55
CA PHE A 114 4.48 3.20 -15.73
C PHE A 114 3.92 4.62 -15.63
N TYR A 115 4.80 5.59 -15.48
CA TYR A 115 4.46 6.98 -15.75
C TYR A 115 5.54 7.64 -16.59
N PHE A 116 5.27 8.83 -17.12
CA PHE A 116 6.27 9.71 -17.71
C PHE A 116 5.91 11.17 -17.41
N ASP A 117 6.88 11.94 -16.93
CA ASP A 117 6.73 13.36 -16.64
C ASP A 117 7.06 14.21 -17.87
N PHE A 118 6.22 15.20 -18.15
CA PHE A 118 6.40 16.13 -19.26
C PHE A 118 6.32 17.57 -18.78
N ASP A 119 7.23 18.40 -19.25
CA ASP A 119 7.06 19.85 -19.20
C ASP A 119 6.28 20.29 -20.43
N VAL A 120 5.07 20.79 -20.20
CA VAL A 120 4.13 21.22 -21.24
C VAL A 120 3.46 22.52 -20.81
N ALA A 121 3.23 23.40 -21.78
CA ALA A 121 2.58 24.69 -21.52
C ALA A 121 1.13 24.54 -21.04
N GLU A 122 0.40 23.55 -21.57
CA GLU A 122 -0.98 23.26 -21.20
C GLU A 122 -1.11 21.85 -20.61
N PRO A 123 -1.78 21.69 -19.45
CA PRO A 123 -2.04 20.39 -18.85
C PRO A 123 -2.85 19.45 -19.76
N PHE A 124 -2.53 18.15 -19.74
CA PHE A 124 -3.24 17.16 -20.54
C PHE A 124 -4.69 16.97 -20.10
N THR A 125 -5.60 17.03 -21.05
CA THR A 125 -7.04 16.75 -20.86
C THR A 125 -7.38 15.27 -21.13
N PRO A 126 -8.54 14.75 -20.68
CA PRO A 126 -9.02 13.41 -21.04
C PRO A 126 -9.09 13.17 -22.56
N GLU A 127 -9.38 14.20 -23.35
CA GLU A 127 -9.36 14.16 -24.81
C GLU A 127 -7.95 13.94 -25.35
N ASP A 128 -6.94 14.55 -24.72
CA ASP A 128 -5.54 14.40 -25.12
C ASP A 128 -5.02 13.01 -24.81
N LEU A 129 -5.44 12.40 -23.69
CA LEU A 129 -5.11 11.00 -23.38
C LEU A 129 -5.55 10.05 -24.50
N LYS A 130 -6.76 10.26 -25.05
CA LYS A 130 -7.28 9.47 -26.19
C LYS A 130 -6.46 9.70 -27.47
N LYS A 131 -5.99 10.93 -27.71
CA LYS A 131 -5.13 11.25 -28.87
C LYS A 131 -3.76 10.58 -28.74
N ILE A 132 -3.17 10.63 -27.54
CA ILE A 132 -1.87 10.03 -27.22
C ILE A 132 -1.95 8.51 -27.39
N GLU A 133 -2.95 7.85 -26.80
CA GLU A 133 -3.15 6.40 -26.93
C GLU A 133 -3.31 5.98 -28.41
N LYS A 134 -4.05 6.78 -29.21
CA LYS A 134 -4.16 6.55 -30.66
C LYS A 134 -2.84 6.74 -31.41
N ALA A 135 -2.00 7.69 -31.00
CA ALA A 135 -0.68 7.90 -31.57
C ALA A 135 0.27 6.75 -31.20
N MET A 136 0.27 6.30 -29.95
CA MET A 136 1.01 5.11 -29.50
C MET A 136 0.66 3.88 -30.36
N GLN A 137 -0.63 3.65 -30.65
CA GLN A 137 -1.04 2.53 -31.50
C GLN A 137 -0.43 2.60 -32.90
N LYS A 138 -0.30 3.81 -33.47
CA LYS A 138 0.36 3.98 -34.78
C LYS A 138 1.84 3.64 -34.70
N LEU A 139 2.53 4.07 -33.65
CA LEU A 139 3.95 3.80 -33.42
C LEU A 139 4.21 2.30 -33.23
N ILE A 140 3.39 1.63 -32.42
CA ILE A 140 3.48 0.17 -32.22
C ILE A 140 3.30 -0.59 -33.53
N ASN A 141 2.36 -0.16 -34.37
CA ASN A 141 2.13 -0.77 -35.68
C ASN A 141 3.30 -0.56 -36.66
N GLN A 142 4.19 0.41 -36.41
CA GLN A 142 5.39 0.61 -37.22
C GLN A 142 6.51 -0.40 -36.90
N THR A 143 6.41 -1.16 -35.79
CA THR A 143 7.42 -2.17 -35.39
C THR A 143 8.82 -1.56 -35.30
N GLN A 144 8.92 -0.37 -34.70
CA GLN A 144 10.21 0.29 -34.47
C GLN A 144 11.10 -0.59 -33.57
N LEU A 145 12.39 -0.67 -33.88
CA LEU A 145 13.40 -1.34 -33.07
C LEU A 145 13.88 -0.39 -31.97
N PHE A 146 14.19 -0.93 -30.79
CA PHE A 146 14.91 -0.20 -29.75
C PHE A 146 16.40 -0.48 -29.90
N GLU A 147 17.16 0.54 -30.32
CA GLU A 147 18.62 0.45 -30.51
C GLU A 147 19.34 1.15 -29.35
N ARG A 148 20.15 0.39 -28.61
CA ARG A 148 21.01 0.91 -27.55
C ARG A 148 22.31 1.46 -28.14
N GLU A 149 22.65 2.71 -27.85
CA GLU A 149 23.95 3.30 -28.13
C GLU A 149 24.66 3.67 -26.83
N VAL A 150 25.90 3.20 -26.66
CA VAL A 150 26.78 3.68 -25.57
C VAL A 150 27.47 4.94 -26.04
N VAL A 151 27.33 6.01 -25.25
CA VAL A 151 27.84 7.33 -25.62
C VAL A 151 28.72 7.90 -24.50
N SER A 152 29.64 8.78 -24.88
CA SER A 152 30.32 9.65 -23.91
C SER A 152 29.36 10.70 -23.34
N GLU A 153 29.71 11.28 -22.20
CA GLU A 153 28.93 12.35 -21.58
C GLU A 153 28.71 13.55 -22.51
N ASP A 154 29.74 13.95 -23.27
CA ASP A 154 29.65 15.05 -24.24
C ASP A 154 28.69 14.72 -25.39
N GLN A 155 28.72 13.48 -25.90
CA GLN A 155 27.77 13.02 -26.92
C GLN A 155 26.34 12.97 -26.37
N ALA A 156 26.17 12.53 -25.11
CA ALA A 156 24.87 12.52 -24.45
C ALA A 156 24.30 13.93 -24.29
N LYS A 157 25.11 14.89 -23.82
CA LYS A 157 24.73 16.30 -23.70
C LYS A 157 24.37 16.91 -25.05
N ALA A 158 25.11 16.58 -26.11
CA ALA A 158 24.82 17.06 -27.45
C ALA A 158 23.49 16.48 -27.99
N ALA A 159 23.25 15.18 -27.78
CA ALA A 159 22.01 14.54 -28.22
C ALA A 159 20.77 15.03 -27.44
N MET A 160 20.95 15.37 -26.16
CA MET A 160 19.88 15.85 -25.26
C MET A 160 19.84 17.37 -25.11
N ALA A 161 20.44 18.13 -26.04
CA ALA A 161 20.59 19.58 -25.92
C ALA A 161 19.26 20.34 -25.74
N GLU A 162 18.18 19.79 -26.31
CA GLU A 162 16.83 20.35 -26.23
C GLU A 162 16.03 19.81 -25.03
N GLU A 163 16.59 18.93 -24.21
CA GLU A 163 15.93 18.26 -23.09
C GLU A 163 16.55 18.70 -21.74
N PRO A 164 16.12 19.84 -21.18
CA PRO A 164 16.79 20.46 -20.02
C PRO A 164 16.84 19.54 -18.79
N TYR A 165 15.79 18.76 -18.56
CA TYR A 165 15.72 17.83 -17.44
C TYR A 165 16.67 16.65 -17.60
N LYS A 166 16.88 16.15 -18.83
CA LYS A 166 17.85 15.08 -19.13
C LYS A 166 19.29 15.58 -18.98
N LEU A 167 19.58 16.82 -19.37
CA LEU A 167 20.87 17.46 -19.11
C LEU A 167 21.18 17.58 -17.61
N GLU A 168 20.18 17.90 -16.79
CA GLU A 168 20.32 17.94 -15.33
C GLU A 168 20.65 16.56 -14.74
N LEU A 169 20.02 15.49 -15.25
CA LEU A 169 20.32 14.12 -14.82
C LEU A 169 21.76 13.71 -15.17
N LEU A 170 22.25 14.08 -16.36
CA LEU A 170 23.65 13.86 -16.76
C LEU A 170 24.64 14.60 -15.85
N GLY A 171 24.34 15.85 -15.47
CA GLY A 171 25.22 16.65 -14.61
C GLY A 171 25.33 16.13 -13.17
N VAL A 172 24.32 15.42 -12.66
CA VAL A 172 24.40 14.79 -11.33
C VAL A 172 25.24 13.51 -11.35
N ALA A 173 25.22 12.77 -12.45
CA ALA A 173 26.04 11.57 -12.60
C ALA A 173 27.55 11.88 -12.68
N SER A 174 27.93 13.06 -13.21
CA SER A 174 29.33 13.48 -13.36
C SER A 174 30.00 13.96 -12.06
N ASP A 175 29.23 14.43 -11.07
CA ASP A 175 29.79 15.03 -9.83
C ASP A 175 30.22 14.00 -8.77
N GLY A 176 30.14 12.69 -9.06
CA GLY A 176 30.68 11.63 -8.21
C GLY A 176 30.05 11.49 -6.82
N SER A 177 29.02 12.27 -6.50
CA SER A 177 28.28 12.16 -5.24
C SER A 177 27.33 10.97 -5.30
N SER A 178 27.79 9.80 -4.86
CA SER A 178 26.92 8.64 -4.56
C SER A 178 25.83 8.98 -3.52
N ALA A 179 25.99 10.06 -2.77
CA ALA A 179 24.98 10.60 -1.84
C ALA A 179 23.74 11.20 -2.56
N GLY A 180 23.87 11.68 -3.81
CA GLY A 180 22.77 12.32 -4.55
C GLY A 180 21.84 11.35 -5.27
N ALA A 181 22.31 10.14 -5.59
CA ALA A 181 21.52 9.10 -6.26
C ALA A 181 20.52 8.44 -5.29
N ALA A 182 20.84 8.39 -3.99
CA ALA A 182 19.97 7.86 -2.95
C ALA A 182 18.85 8.84 -2.53
N GLU A 183 19.06 10.15 -2.69
CA GLU A 183 18.02 11.18 -2.45
C GLU A 183 17.21 11.56 -3.72
N ALA A 184 17.56 10.99 -4.88
CA ALA A 184 16.85 11.25 -6.13
C ALA A 184 15.51 10.49 -6.15
N ALA A 185 14.47 11.11 -6.73
CA ALA A 185 13.12 10.55 -6.81
C ALA A 185 13.11 9.10 -7.32
N GLU A 186 12.19 8.28 -6.78
CA GLU A 186 11.89 6.92 -7.26
C GLU A 186 11.83 6.89 -8.80
N GLY A 187 12.82 6.23 -9.41
CA GLY A 187 12.93 6.09 -10.87
C GLY A 187 14.19 6.68 -11.49
N ALA A 188 14.91 7.59 -10.82
CA ALA A 188 16.15 8.17 -11.35
C ALA A 188 17.23 7.12 -11.67
N ASN A 189 17.31 6.04 -10.87
CA ASN A 189 18.23 4.90 -11.08
C ASN A 189 17.99 4.15 -12.41
N ILE A 190 16.80 4.27 -13.01
CA ILE A 190 16.45 3.65 -14.29
C ILE A 190 16.96 4.52 -15.46
N GLU A 191 17.04 5.84 -15.27
CA GLU A 191 17.44 6.77 -16.33
C GLU A 191 18.93 7.07 -16.34
N VAL A 192 19.53 7.36 -15.16
CA VAL A 192 20.95 7.69 -15.02
C VAL A 192 21.47 7.17 -13.67
N GLY A 193 22.21 6.07 -13.68
CA GLY A 193 22.83 5.45 -12.50
C GLY A 193 24.28 5.06 -12.76
N GLY A 194 25.06 4.77 -11.71
CA GLY A 194 26.50 4.45 -11.81
C GLY A 194 26.80 3.32 -12.80
N GLY A 195 27.25 3.67 -14.01
CA GLY A 195 27.46 2.77 -15.14
C GLY A 195 27.73 3.53 -16.45
N GLU A 196 27.75 2.83 -17.59
CA GLU A 196 27.87 3.45 -18.92
C GLU A 196 26.66 4.36 -19.24
N ILE A 197 26.90 5.52 -19.86
CA ILE A 197 25.84 6.41 -20.35
C ILE A 197 25.31 5.88 -21.68
N THR A 198 24.00 5.72 -21.78
CA THR A 198 23.34 5.16 -22.96
C THR A 198 22.18 5.99 -23.45
N ILE A 199 22.00 5.99 -24.76
CA ILE A 199 20.81 6.53 -25.42
C ILE A 199 20.11 5.37 -26.13
N TYR A 200 18.79 5.32 -25.99
CA TYR A 200 17.97 4.41 -26.77
C TYR A 200 17.33 5.16 -27.93
N HIS A 201 17.53 4.64 -29.13
CA HIS A 201 16.92 5.13 -30.34
C HIS A 201 15.75 4.24 -30.73
N ASN A 202 14.61 4.85 -31.05
CA ASN A 202 13.58 4.16 -31.79
C ASN A 202 13.91 4.26 -33.28
N VAL A 203 14.20 3.11 -33.88
CA VAL A 203 14.61 2.99 -35.28
C VAL A 203 13.46 2.45 -36.10
N ASP A 204 13.12 3.13 -37.17
CA ASP A 204 12.05 2.69 -38.05
C ASP A 204 12.47 1.50 -38.95
N ARG A 205 11.54 1.00 -39.77
CA ARG A 205 11.80 -0.13 -40.68
C ARG A 205 12.82 0.19 -41.78
N HIS A 206 13.15 1.46 -42.01
CA HIS A 206 14.13 1.90 -43.00
C HIS A 206 15.53 2.07 -42.37
N GLY A 207 15.65 1.87 -41.05
CA GLY A 207 16.91 2.05 -40.32
C GLY A 207 17.13 3.50 -39.87
N GLU A 208 16.12 4.37 -39.96
CA GLU A 208 16.24 5.77 -39.53
C GLU A 208 15.89 5.91 -38.05
N ARG A 209 16.75 6.61 -37.29
CA ARG A 209 16.50 6.97 -35.89
C ARG A 209 15.49 8.11 -35.84
N ILE A 210 14.25 7.80 -35.47
CA ILE A 210 13.12 8.74 -35.52
C ILE A 210 12.76 9.34 -34.17
N TRP A 211 13.31 8.79 -33.08
CA TRP A 211 13.18 9.33 -31.72
C TRP A 211 14.31 8.77 -30.85
N SER A 212 14.75 9.53 -29.84
CA SER A 212 15.84 9.13 -28.95
C SER A 212 15.56 9.61 -27.53
N ASP A 213 15.96 8.83 -26.53
CA ASP A 213 15.89 9.24 -25.13
C ASP A 213 17.07 8.70 -24.32
N LEU A 214 17.45 9.48 -23.31
CA LEU A 214 18.48 9.11 -22.35
C LEU A 214 17.90 8.09 -21.36
N CYS A 215 18.41 6.86 -21.43
CA CYS A 215 17.90 5.74 -20.67
C CYS A 215 18.95 4.64 -20.56
N ARG A 216 19.01 3.96 -19.41
CA ARG A 216 19.90 2.82 -19.18
C ARG A 216 19.42 1.52 -19.83
N GLY A 217 18.10 1.38 -19.99
CA GLY A 217 17.44 0.15 -20.44
C GLY A 217 17.46 -0.96 -19.38
N PRO A 218 17.25 -2.23 -19.78
CA PRO A 218 17.03 -2.70 -21.16
C PRO A 218 15.62 -2.41 -21.70
N HIS A 219 15.45 -2.57 -23.01
CA HIS A 219 14.17 -2.44 -23.71
C HIS A 219 13.74 -3.73 -24.41
N LEU A 220 12.47 -3.78 -24.80
CA LEU A 220 11.95 -4.81 -25.70
C LEU A 220 12.72 -4.78 -27.04
N PRO A 221 12.82 -5.89 -27.78
CA PRO A 221 13.47 -5.92 -29.09
C PRO A 221 12.82 -4.97 -30.12
N ASN A 222 11.51 -4.79 -30.03
CA ASN A 222 10.75 -3.88 -30.87
C ASN A 222 9.39 -3.54 -30.24
N THR A 223 8.78 -2.47 -30.74
CA THR A 223 7.49 -1.96 -30.26
C THR A 223 6.31 -2.90 -30.50
N LYS A 224 6.37 -3.84 -31.46
CA LYS A 224 5.24 -4.72 -31.79
C LYS A 224 4.89 -5.69 -30.65
N LEU A 225 5.85 -6.04 -29.79
CA LEU A 225 5.63 -6.91 -28.63
C LEU A 225 4.71 -6.28 -27.57
N ILE A 226 4.54 -4.95 -27.57
CA ILE A 226 3.54 -4.24 -26.74
C ILE A 226 2.11 -4.55 -27.21
N ALA A 227 1.96 -4.81 -28.52
CA ALA A 227 0.69 -5.13 -29.17
C ALA A 227 -0.43 -4.11 -28.87
N ASN A 228 -1.55 -4.56 -28.30
CA ASN A 228 -2.69 -3.72 -27.91
C ASN A 228 -3.08 -3.93 -26.44
N ALA A 229 -2.14 -4.44 -25.64
CA ALA A 229 -2.33 -4.78 -24.23
C ALA A 229 -1.81 -3.66 -23.30
N TYR A 230 -2.08 -2.41 -23.66
CA TYR A 230 -1.72 -1.23 -22.87
C TYR A 230 -2.89 -0.26 -22.76
N ALA A 231 -2.81 0.71 -21.83
CA ALA A 231 -3.74 1.82 -21.74
C ALA A 231 -3.08 3.06 -21.12
N VAL A 232 -3.48 4.24 -21.60
CA VAL A 232 -3.20 5.52 -20.93
C VAL A 232 -4.30 5.77 -19.91
N MET A 233 -3.94 5.97 -18.64
CA MET A 233 -4.89 5.88 -17.52
C MET A 233 -5.36 7.26 -17.06
N ARG A 234 -4.44 8.12 -16.63
CA ARG A 234 -4.75 9.45 -16.07
C ARG A 234 -3.57 10.40 -16.19
N SER A 235 -3.84 11.70 -16.14
CA SER A 235 -2.85 12.75 -15.91
C SER A 235 -2.85 13.21 -14.44
N ALA A 236 -1.71 13.70 -13.96
CA ALA A 236 -1.59 14.34 -12.66
C ALA A 236 -0.50 15.43 -12.70
N ALA A 237 -0.58 16.42 -11.83
CA ALA A 237 0.55 17.33 -11.61
C ALA A 237 1.62 16.64 -10.75
N ALA A 238 2.88 16.83 -11.11
CA ALA A 238 4.04 16.40 -10.34
C ALA A 238 5.03 17.57 -10.22
N TYR A 239 5.98 17.48 -9.30
CA TYR A 239 7.09 18.43 -9.20
C TYR A 239 8.38 17.72 -9.54
N TRP A 240 9.26 18.38 -10.28
CA TRP A 240 10.55 17.80 -10.64
C TRP A 240 11.33 17.38 -9.39
N ARG A 241 11.82 16.13 -9.37
CA ARG A 241 12.48 15.49 -8.21
C ARG A 241 11.65 15.48 -6.92
N GLY A 242 10.32 15.60 -7.02
CA GLY A 242 9.42 15.62 -5.87
C GLY A 242 9.54 16.85 -4.96
N LYS A 243 10.25 17.90 -5.39
CA LYS A 243 10.44 19.13 -4.61
C LYS A 243 9.45 20.21 -5.06
N GLU A 244 8.55 20.62 -4.18
CA GLU A 244 7.49 21.62 -4.47
C GLU A 244 8.03 22.98 -4.95
N THR A 245 9.31 23.28 -4.68
CA THR A 245 10.00 24.49 -5.15
C THR A 245 10.48 24.40 -6.60
N ASN A 246 10.49 23.21 -7.19
CA ASN A 246 10.94 22.96 -8.56
C ASN A 246 9.79 23.18 -9.58
N PRO A 247 10.10 23.22 -10.89
CA PRO A 247 9.06 23.30 -11.92
C PRO A 247 7.99 22.21 -11.77
N GLN A 248 6.75 22.60 -11.98
CA GLN A 248 5.62 21.68 -12.02
C GLN A 248 5.57 21.02 -13.39
N LEU A 249 5.52 19.69 -13.41
CA LEU A 249 5.41 18.85 -14.59
C LEU A 249 4.03 18.19 -14.66
N GLN A 250 3.68 17.69 -15.85
CA GLN A 250 2.51 16.86 -16.08
C GLN A 250 2.92 15.39 -16.18
N ARG A 251 2.49 14.61 -15.20
CA ARG A 251 2.70 13.16 -15.14
C ARG A 251 1.59 12.43 -15.87
N LEU A 252 1.93 11.66 -16.90
CA LEU A 252 0.99 10.73 -17.53
C LEU A 252 1.21 9.31 -17.01
N TYR A 253 0.16 8.69 -16.50
CA TYR A 253 0.18 7.30 -16.06
C TYR A 253 -0.33 6.37 -17.17
N GLY A 254 0.35 5.25 -17.36
CA GLY A 254 -0.06 4.17 -18.25
C GLY A 254 0.12 2.80 -17.62
N THR A 255 -0.44 1.77 -18.26
CA THR A 255 -0.26 0.37 -17.89
C THR A 255 0.00 -0.47 -19.14
N ALA A 256 0.76 -1.55 -19.01
CA ALA A 256 1.06 -2.49 -20.10
C ALA A 256 1.16 -3.92 -19.55
N TRP A 257 0.64 -4.87 -20.33
CA TRP A 257 0.51 -6.28 -19.97
C TRP A 257 0.88 -7.18 -21.16
N PRO A 258 1.29 -8.44 -20.92
CA PRO A 258 1.68 -9.36 -21.99
C PRO A 258 0.51 -9.70 -22.93
N THR A 259 -0.71 -9.75 -22.39
CA THR A 259 -1.92 -10.10 -23.13
C THR A 259 -3.06 -9.10 -22.90
N LYS A 260 -4.03 -9.10 -23.84
CA LYS A 260 -5.23 -8.27 -23.72
C LYS A 260 -6.14 -8.74 -22.59
N GLU A 261 -6.12 -10.05 -22.32
CA GLU A 261 -6.82 -10.70 -21.22
C GLU A 261 -6.28 -10.19 -19.87
N ASP A 262 -4.96 -10.08 -19.72
CA ASP A 262 -4.33 -9.53 -18.51
C ASP A 262 -4.70 -8.06 -18.30
N LEU A 263 -4.65 -7.24 -19.37
CA LEU A 263 -5.09 -5.85 -19.30
C LEU A 263 -6.57 -5.75 -18.89
N LYS A 264 -7.42 -6.62 -19.44
CA LYS A 264 -8.84 -6.65 -19.10
C LYS A 264 -9.03 -7.03 -17.62
N ALA A 265 -8.34 -8.06 -17.15
CA ALA A 265 -8.36 -8.48 -15.75
C ALA A 265 -7.89 -7.35 -14.82
N TYR A 266 -6.84 -6.62 -15.19
CA TYR A 266 -6.40 -5.43 -14.45
C TYR A 266 -7.47 -4.33 -14.41
N LYS A 267 -8.09 -3.99 -15.54
CA LYS A 267 -9.17 -2.99 -15.59
C LYS A 267 -10.40 -3.41 -14.80
N GLU A 268 -10.74 -4.71 -14.80
CA GLU A 268 -11.82 -5.25 -13.97
C GLU A 268 -11.49 -5.14 -12.48
N ARG A 269 -10.25 -5.43 -12.06
CA ARG A 269 -9.79 -5.22 -10.68
C ARG A 269 -9.88 -3.75 -10.26
N LEU A 270 -9.48 -2.81 -11.13
CA LEU A 270 -9.61 -1.37 -10.84
C LEU A 270 -11.06 -0.93 -10.70
N ALA A 271 -11.94 -1.38 -11.60
CA ALA A 271 -13.37 -1.05 -11.54
C ALA A 271 -14.03 -1.64 -10.28
N GLU A 272 -13.63 -2.84 -9.87
CA GLU A 272 -14.10 -3.44 -8.62
C GLU A 272 -13.55 -2.69 -7.39
N ALA A 273 -12.29 -2.26 -7.40
CA ALA A 273 -11.74 -1.42 -6.34
C ALA A 273 -12.48 -0.07 -6.21
N GLU A 274 -12.80 0.59 -7.32
CA GLU A 274 -13.59 1.83 -7.33
C GLU A 274 -15.02 1.61 -6.79
N ARG A 275 -15.64 0.47 -7.11
CA ARG A 275 -16.93 0.08 -6.52
C ARG A 275 -16.81 -0.18 -5.01
N ARG A 276 -15.64 -0.60 -4.53
CA ARG A 276 -15.41 -0.88 -3.11
C ARG A 276 -14.90 0.31 -2.33
N ASP A 277 -14.60 1.43 -2.99
CA ASP A 277 -14.05 2.62 -2.35
C ASP A 277 -14.90 3.05 -1.15
N HIS A 278 -14.31 3.02 0.04
CA HIS A 278 -14.99 3.33 1.28
C HIS A 278 -15.52 4.77 1.31
N ARG A 279 -14.95 5.71 0.55
CA ARG A 279 -15.43 7.10 0.50
C ARG A 279 -16.77 7.18 -0.24
N ARG A 280 -16.90 6.43 -1.34
CA ARG A 280 -18.14 6.30 -2.10
C ARG A 280 -19.19 5.57 -1.27
N LEU A 281 -18.83 4.39 -0.76
CA LEU A 281 -19.73 3.57 0.05
C LEU A 281 -20.12 4.25 1.37
N GLY A 282 -19.19 4.96 2.01
CA GLY A 282 -19.42 5.70 3.25
C GLY A 282 -20.47 6.79 3.08
N SER A 283 -20.47 7.49 1.94
CA SER A 283 -21.53 8.43 1.60
C SER A 283 -22.84 7.73 1.21
N GLU A 284 -22.78 6.69 0.37
CA GLU A 284 -23.97 5.95 -0.11
C GLU A 284 -24.74 5.26 1.02
N LEU A 285 -24.04 4.79 2.04
CA LEU A 285 -24.59 4.06 3.19
C LEU A 285 -24.75 4.94 4.44
N ASP A 286 -24.46 6.23 4.35
CA ASP A 286 -24.57 7.20 5.45
C ASP A 286 -23.72 6.81 6.68
N LEU A 287 -22.47 6.42 6.45
CA LEU A 287 -21.54 5.98 7.50
C LEU A 287 -20.73 7.14 8.08
N PHE A 288 -20.18 8.00 7.23
CA PHE A 288 -19.33 9.11 7.65
C PHE A 288 -19.22 10.19 6.57
N SER A 289 -18.72 11.36 6.96
CA SER A 289 -18.43 12.49 6.07
C SER A 289 -17.15 13.24 6.45
N PHE A 290 -16.69 14.11 5.55
CA PHE A 290 -15.57 15.03 5.74
C PHE A 290 -15.98 16.44 5.33
N PRO A 291 -16.70 17.20 6.17
CA PRO A 291 -17.07 18.57 5.84
C PRO A 291 -15.86 19.49 5.79
N ASP A 292 -15.82 20.39 4.81
CA ASP A 292 -14.70 21.32 4.61
C ASP A 292 -14.50 22.25 5.81
N GLU A 293 -15.58 22.61 6.51
CA GLU A 293 -15.55 23.48 7.69
C GLU A 293 -14.78 22.88 8.87
N LEU A 294 -14.68 21.55 8.95
CA LEU A 294 -13.97 20.85 10.02
C LEU A 294 -12.46 20.78 9.75
N GLY A 295 -12.08 20.76 8.47
CA GLY A 295 -10.71 20.58 8.01
C GLY A 295 -10.39 19.15 7.59
N SER A 296 -9.38 19.03 6.72
CA SER A 296 -9.02 17.76 6.07
C SER A 296 -8.50 16.71 7.07
N GLY A 297 -8.90 15.45 6.86
CA GLY A 297 -8.43 14.30 7.63
C GLY A 297 -9.08 14.15 9.00
N LEU A 298 -10.25 14.75 9.22
CA LEU A 298 -11.03 14.64 10.46
C LEU A 298 -12.42 14.08 10.11
N PRO A 299 -12.66 12.77 10.26
CA PRO A 299 -13.94 12.17 9.89
C PRO A 299 -15.06 12.50 10.90
N LEU A 300 -16.26 12.73 10.40
CA LEU A 300 -17.50 12.71 11.19
C LEU A 300 -18.22 11.39 10.97
N PHE A 301 -18.31 10.57 12.01
CA PHE A 301 -19.11 9.34 11.97
C PHE A 301 -20.59 9.64 12.18
N HIS A 302 -21.42 9.25 11.22
CA HIS A 302 -22.87 9.36 11.28
C HIS A 302 -23.45 8.20 12.10
N PRO A 303 -24.74 8.19 12.48
CA PRO A 303 -25.29 7.15 13.36
C PRO A 303 -24.99 5.71 12.91
N LYS A 304 -25.09 5.40 11.62
CA LYS A 304 -24.80 4.06 11.09
C LYS A 304 -23.31 3.71 11.19
N GLY A 305 -22.41 4.63 10.81
CA GLY A 305 -20.97 4.40 10.98
C GLY A 305 -20.54 4.36 12.43
N GLY A 306 -21.19 5.15 13.30
CA GLY A 306 -20.98 5.15 14.75
C GLY A 306 -21.35 3.82 15.40
N ILE A 307 -22.40 3.14 14.92
CA ILE A 307 -22.73 1.78 15.36
C ILE A 307 -21.57 0.83 15.02
N ILE A 308 -21.12 0.80 13.77
CA ILE A 308 -20.01 -0.09 13.35
C ILE A 308 -18.77 0.17 14.19
N LYS A 309 -18.40 1.46 14.36
CA LYS A 309 -17.26 1.89 15.18
C LYS A 309 -17.40 1.40 16.63
N ARG A 310 -18.58 1.54 17.24
CA ARG A 310 -18.84 1.05 18.60
C ARG A 310 -18.72 -0.47 18.70
N GLU A 311 -19.31 -1.23 17.77
CA GLU A 311 -19.20 -2.70 17.78
C GLU A 311 -17.73 -3.16 17.69
N MET A 312 -16.93 -2.50 16.86
CA MET A 312 -15.48 -2.76 16.78
C MET A 312 -14.77 -2.47 18.11
N GLU A 313 -15.04 -1.30 18.72
CA GLU A 313 -14.46 -0.88 20.00
C GLU A 313 -14.86 -1.79 21.16
N ASP A 314 -16.14 -2.13 21.27
CA ASP A 314 -16.64 -2.97 22.37
C ASP A 314 -16.10 -4.40 22.26
N TYR A 315 -16.04 -4.95 21.04
CA TYR A 315 -15.42 -6.24 20.79
C TYR A 315 -13.94 -6.24 21.18
N VAL A 316 -13.13 -5.33 20.63
CA VAL A 316 -11.69 -5.35 20.87
C VAL A 316 -11.35 -5.03 22.33
N ARG A 317 -12.13 -4.16 23.01
CA ARG A 317 -11.98 -3.91 24.45
C ARG A 317 -12.16 -5.19 25.24
N THR A 318 -13.23 -5.95 24.96
CA THR A 318 -13.55 -7.20 25.63
C THR A 318 -12.41 -8.21 25.42
N ARG A 319 -11.96 -8.38 24.18
CA ARG A 319 -10.85 -9.30 23.83
C ARG A 319 -9.54 -8.93 24.51
N HIS A 320 -9.23 -7.63 24.64
CA HIS A 320 -8.05 -7.15 25.39
C HIS A 320 -8.14 -7.53 26.88
N ILE A 321 -9.29 -7.33 27.51
CA ILE A 321 -9.47 -7.67 28.92
C ILE A 321 -9.34 -9.19 29.13
N GLU A 322 -9.94 -10.00 28.26
CA GLU A 322 -9.80 -11.47 28.27
C GLU A 322 -8.35 -11.93 28.07
N ALA A 323 -7.58 -11.20 27.26
CA ALA A 323 -6.15 -11.44 27.03
C ALA A 323 -5.25 -10.91 28.17
N GLY A 324 -5.82 -10.36 29.25
CA GLY A 324 -5.08 -9.90 30.43
C GLY A 324 -4.51 -8.49 30.31
N PHE A 325 -5.04 -7.65 29.42
CA PHE A 325 -4.68 -6.24 29.36
C PHE A 325 -5.42 -5.41 30.42
N GLN A 326 -4.76 -4.39 30.92
CA GLN A 326 -5.32 -3.40 31.83
C GLN A 326 -5.73 -2.16 31.05
N TYR A 327 -7.03 -1.87 31.04
CA TYR A 327 -7.58 -0.69 30.37
C TYR A 327 -7.20 0.59 31.13
N VAL A 328 -6.60 1.54 30.42
CA VAL A 328 -6.18 2.85 30.95
C VAL A 328 -6.73 4.00 30.08
N GLY A 329 -6.62 5.22 30.58
CA GLY A 329 -6.98 6.42 29.83
C GLY A 329 -5.98 7.54 30.08
N THR A 330 -5.56 8.22 29.02
CA THR A 330 -4.55 9.28 29.08
C THR A 330 -5.00 10.53 28.33
N PRO A 331 -4.54 11.74 28.71
CA PRO A 331 -4.94 13.00 28.07
C PRO A 331 -4.56 13.09 26.59
N HIS A 332 -5.25 13.95 25.83
CA HIS A 332 -4.93 14.22 24.42
C HIS A 332 -3.78 15.23 24.23
N ILE A 333 -3.47 16.02 25.26
CA ILE A 333 -2.51 17.12 25.20
C ILE A 333 -1.55 17.02 26.38
N SER A 334 -0.28 17.34 26.16
CA SER A 334 0.76 17.35 27.21
C SER A 334 1.83 18.39 26.91
N LYS A 335 2.63 18.75 27.93
CA LYS A 335 3.80 19.61 27.79
C LYS A 335 4.82 19.02 26.82
N ASP A 336 5.47 19.87 26.04
CA ASP A 336 6.52 19.52 25.08
C ASP A 336 7.65 18.69 25.69
N GLY A 337 8.00 18.98 26.95
CA GLY A 337 9.03 18.24 27.68
C GLY A 337 8.81 16.73 27.72
N LEU A 338 7.55 16.26 27.77
CA LEU A 338 7.25 14.81 27.74
C LEU A 338 7.63 14.17 26.40
N PHE A 339 7.39 14.89 25.30
CA PHE A 339 7.70 14.43 23.95
C PHE A 339 9.20 14.53 23.65
N HIS A 340 9.90 15.50 24.24
CA HIS A 340 11.37 15.50 24.27
C HIS A 340 11.95 14.32 25.04
N THR A 341 11.46 14.05 26.25
CA THR A 341 11.93 12.93 27.07
C THR A 341 11.74 11.62 26.32
N SER A 342 10.57 11.36 25.74
CA SER A 342 10.31 10.12 24.98
C SER A 342 11.10 10.00 23.67
N GLY A 343 11.66 11.11 23.15
CA GLY A 343 12.37 11.14 21.88
C GLY A 343 11.48 11.49 20.68
N HIS A 344 10.16 11.58 20.86
CA HIS A 344 9.26 11.87 19.74
C HIS A 344 9.45 13.27 19.16
N LEU A 345 9.63 14.29 20.00
CA LEU A 345 9.82 15.64 19.46
C LEU A 345 11.15 15.79 18.68
N PRO A 346 12.30 15.27 19.16
CA PRO A 346 13.53 15.25 18.37
C PRO A 346 13.45 14.55 17.01
N TYR A 347 12.67 13.47 16.88
CA TYR A 347 12.64 12.63 15.67
C TYR A 347 11.38 12.79 14.80
N TYR A 348 10.28 13.31 15.34
CA TYR A 348 8.97 13.42 14.68
C TYR A 348 8.37 14.83 14.73
N ALA A 349 9.15 15.88 15.05
CA ALA A 349 8.65 17.26 15.11
C ALA A 349 7.80 17.65 13.89
N ASP A 350 8.26 17.29 12.68
CA ASP A 350 7.63 17.67 11.41
C ASP A 350 6.28 16.98 11.18
N THR A 351 5.99 15.89 11.89
CA THR A 351 4.73 15.13 11.78
C THR A 351 3.85 15.28 13.02
N MET A 352 4.26 16.10 13.99
CA MET A 352 3.43 16.49 15.13
C MET A 352 2.74 17.83 14.84
N PHE A 353 1.54 18.02 15.39
CA PHE A 353 0.91 19.35 15.33
C PHE A 353 1.78 20.41 16.04
N PRO A 354 1.75 21.67 15.55
CA PRO A 354 2.42 22.78 16.21
C PRO A 354 2.01 22.92 17.68
N PRO A 355 2.90 23.46 18.55
CA PRO A 355 2.58 23.64 19.94
C PRO A 355 1.51 24.73 20.14
N LEU A 356 0.71 24.54 21.17
CA LEU A 356 -0.15 25.55 21.77
C LEU A 356 0.65 26.23 22.89
N HIS A 357 1.04 27.48 22.65
CA HIS A 357 1.74 28.29 23.63
C HIS A 357 0.74 28.85 24.66
N VAL A 358 0.93 28.50 25.94
CA VAL A 358 0.00 28.87 27.02
C VAL A 358 0.72 29.53 28.19
N ASP A 359 -0.04 30.23 29.03
CA ASP A 359 0.42 30.84 30.29
C ASP A 359 1.50 31.93 30.19
N GLU A 360 1.80 32.44 28.99
CA GLU A 360 2.65 33.63 28.81
C GLU A 360 1.94 34.88 29.35
N GLU A 361 2.60 35.61 30.24
CA GLU A 361 2.12 36.90 30.73
C GLU A 361 3.03 38.00 30.22
N ARG A 362 2.44 39.12 29.80
CA ARG A 362 3.13 40.31 29.32
C ARG A 362 2.68 41.54 30.09
N ASP A 363 3.59 42.49 30.30
CA ASP A 363 3.26 43.80 30.85
C ASP A 363 2.56 44.70 29.80
N ALA A 364 2.19 45.93 30.20
CA ALA A 364 1.50 46.87 29.33
C ALA A 364 2.36 47.33 28.14
N GLU A 365 3.69 47.21 28.27
CA GLU A 365 4.69 47.54 27.27
C GLU A 365 5.03 46.34 26.34
N GLY A 366 4.44 45.16 26.60
CA GLY A 366 4.61 43.94 25.80
C GLY A 366 5.78 43.05 26.19
N ASN A 367 6.51 43.36 27.28
CA ASN A 367 7.60 42.54 27.79
C ASN A 367 7.06 41.31 28.52
N ILE A 368 7.74 40.17 28.36
CA ILE A 368 7.37 38.92 29.02
C ILE A 368 7.64 39.02 30.52
N THR A 369 6.60 38.94 31.35
CA THR A 369 6.67 38.89 32.81
C THR A 369 6.65 37.46 33.35
N LYS A 370 6.12 36.52 32.56
CA LYS A 370 6.17 35.07 32.82
C LYS A 370 6.31 34.33 31.50
N GLN A 371 7.35 33.51 31.40
CA GLN A 371 7.57 32.65 30.23
C GLN A 371 6.42 31.66 30.11
N GLY A 372 5.82 31.57 28.92
CA GLY A 372 4.80 30.58 28.62
C GLY A 372 5.37 29.17 28.52
N GLN A 373 4.49 28.21 28.33
CA GLN A 373 4.82 26.80 28.15
C GLN A 373 4.17 26.27 26.89
N ASP A 374 4.90 25.41 26.17
CA ASP A 374 4.39 24.75 24.99
C ASP A 374 3.72 23.42 25.36
N TYR A 375 2.49 23.28 24.88
CA TYR A 375 1.71 22.05 24.96
C TYR A 375 1.44 21.52 23.55
N ARG A 376 1.48 20.20 23.37
CA ARG A 376 1.17 19.56 22.09
C ARG A 376 0.10 18.50 22.22
N LEU A 377 -0.68 18.37 21.15
CA LEU A 377 -1.49 17.18 20.94
C LEU A 377 -0.58 15.96 20.83
N LYS A 378 -0.94 14.86 21.50
CA LYS A 378 -0.17 13.63 21.43
C LYS A 378 -0.27 13.01 20.03
N ALA A 379 0.86 12.60 19.47
CA ALA A 379 0.93 11.83 18.23
C ALA A 379 1.01 10.30 18.47
N MET A 380 1.20 9.90 19.73
CA MET A 380 1.31 8.52 20.21
C MET A 380 1.02 8.43 21.72
N ASN A 381 0.65 7.25 22.22
CA ASN A 381 0.22 7.07 23.61
C ASN A 381 1.36 6.61 24.56
N CYS A 382 2.43 6.02 24.01
CA CYS A 382 3.54 5.45 24.78
C CYS A 382 4.13 6.33 25.89
N PRO A 383 4.34 7.67 25.73
CA PRO A 383 4.94 8.48 26.78
C PRO A 383 4.10 8.51 28.05
N MET A 384 2.77 8.46 27.91
CA MET A 384 1.84 8.52 29.04
C MET A 384 1.70 7.16 29.71
N HIS A 385 1.76 6.05 28.95
CA HIS A 385 1.78 4.69 29.51
C HIS A 385 3.05 4.46 30.34
N ASN A 386 4.19 5.02 29.93
CA ASN A 386 5.42 4.99 30.72
C ASN A 386 5.29 5.74 32.06
N LEU A 387 4.55 6.85 32.09
CA LEU A 387 4.25 7.53 33.35
C LEU A 387 3.34 6.69 34.26
N ILE A 388 2.38 5.95 33.71
CA ILE A 388 1.54 5.01 34.47
C ILE A 388 2.42 3.89 35.04
N TYR A 389 3.29 3.30 34.23
CA TYR A 389 4.23 2.26 34.69
C TYR A 389 5.09 2.79 35.84
N ARG A 390 5.72 3.95 35.66
CA ARG A 390 6.65 4.58 36.62
C ARG A 390 5.99 5.15 37.87
N SER A 391 4.65 5.26 37.92
CA SER A 391 3.93 5.86 39.05
C SER A 391 4.22 5.24 40.42
N ARG A 392 4.66 3.97 40.45
CA ARG A 392 5.14 3.28 41.65
C ARG A 392 6.19 2.22 41.31
N GLY A 393 6.90 1.74 42.33
CA GLY A 393 7.80 0.60 42.18
C GLY A 393 7.08 -0.67 41.68
N ARG A 394 7.77 -1.43 40.84
CA ARG A 394 7.29 -2.69 40.22
C ARG A 394 8.13 -3.87 40.68
N SER A 395 7.51 -5.02 40.89
CA SER A 395 8.18 -6.32 41.10
C SER A 395 8.13 -7.15 39.81
N TYR A 396 9.15 -7.99 39.58
CA TYR A 396 9.14 -8.98 38.48
C TYR A 396 7.89 -9.88 38.48
N ARG A 397 7.25 -10.08 39.64
CA ARG A 397 6.01 -10.86 39.79
C ARG A 397 4.77 -10.19 39.20
N GLU A 398 4.84 -8.88 38.95
CA GLU A 398 3.77 -8.12 38.30
C GLU A 398 3.92 -8.12 36.78
N LEU A 399 5.03 -8.65 36.25
CA LEU A 399 5.28 -8.78 34.82
C LEU A 399 4.88 -10.20 34.34
N PRO A 400 4.28 -10.35 33.15
CA PRO A 400 4.03 -9.31 32.14
C PRO A 400 2.90 -8.34 32.54
N MET A 401 3.15 -7.04 32.39
CA MET A 401 2.14 -5.99 32.59
C MET A 401 1.77 -5.39 31.24
N ARG A 402 0.49 -5.44 30.88
CA ARG A 402 -0.01 -4.97 29.58
C ARG A 402 -0.98 -3.83 29.77
N LEU A 403 -0.63 -2.64 29.28
CA LEU A 403 -1.51 -1.47 29.28
C LEU A 403 -2.17 -1.32 27.92
N PHE A 404 -3.46 -0.95 27.90
CA PHE A 404 -4.22 -0.76 26.67
C PHE A 404 -5.16 0.44 26.79
N GLU A 405 -5.29 1.24 25.72
CA GLU A 405 -6.29 2.31 25.63
C GLU A 405 -6.81 2.47 24.19
N PHE A 406 -8.01 3.04 24.04
CA PHE A 406 -8.43 3.65 22.76
C PHE A 406 -7.84 5.05 22.64
N GLY A 407 -6.53 5.12 22.42
CA GLY A 407 -5.79 6.36 22.47
C GLY A 407 -6.03 7.22 21.25
N SER A 408 -6.78 8.31 21.38
CA SER A 408 -6.94 9.26 20.28
C SER A 408 -5.71 10.15 20.16
N VAL A 409 -5.08 10.08 19.00
CA VAL A 409 -3.83 10.75 18.66
C VAL A 409 -4.02 11.62 17.42
N TYR A 410 -3.10 12.57 17.26
CA TYR A 410 -3.14 13.56 16.20
C TYR A 410 -1.79 13.65 15.49
N ARG A 411 -1.79 13.41 14.18
CA ARG A 411 -0.59 13.50 13.33
C ARG A 411 -0.79 14.56 12.26
N TYR A 412 0.24 15.39 12.07
CA TYR A 412 0.24 16.45 11.08
C TYR A 412 0.59 15.87 9.70
N GLU A 413 -0.34 15.09 9.15
CA GLU A 413 -0.24 14.60 7.78
C GLU A 413 -0.41 15.76 6.79
N LYS A 414 0.46 15.81 5.77
CA LYS A 414 0.34 16.78 4.67
C LYS A 414 -1.03 16.63 4.00
N SER A 415 -1.66 17.74 3.62
CA SER A 415 -3.02 17.71 3.06
C SER A 415 -3.13 16.84 1.79
N GLY A 416 -2.08 16.81 0.97
CA GLY A 416 -2.05 16.03 -0.28
C GLY A 416 -2.00 14.51 -0.10
N VAL A 417 -1.71 14.00 1.10
CA VAL A 417 -1.65 12.54 1.37
C VAL A 417 -2.86 12.02 2.14
N ILE A 418 -3.76 12.90 2.59
CA ILE A 418 -4.98 12.52 3.30
C ILE A 418 -5.91 11.76 2.34
N HIS A 419 -6.46 10.64 2.80
CA HIS A 419 -7.28 9.79 1.95
C HIS A 419 -8.39 9.10 2.77
N GLY A 420 -9.60 9.65 2.70
CA GLY A 420 -10.77 9.09 3.38
C GLY A 420 -10.48 8.71 4.83
N LEU A 421 -10.81 7.48 5.23
CA LEU A 421 -10.50 6.93 6.54
C LEU A 421 -9.14 6.23 6.61
N THR A 422 -8.51 5.91 5.48
CA THR A 422 -7.26 5.12 5.47
C THR A 422 -6.04 5.97 5.83
N ARG A 423 -6.11 7.30 5.66
CA ARG A 423 -5.08 8.25 6.11
C ARG A 423 -5.71 9.55 6.59
N VAL A 424 -5.74 9.74 7.91
CA VAL A 424 -6.41 10.84 8.63
C VAL A 424 -5.44 11.53 9.59
N ARG A 425 -5.80 12.73 10.04
CA ARG A 425 -5.03 13.52 11.02
C ARG A 425 -5.40 13.22 12.46
N GLY A 426 -6.67 12.93 12.72
CA GLY A 426 -7.18 12.54 14.04
C GLY A 426 -7.76 11.15 13.98
N PHE A 427 -7.29 10.27 14.85
CA PHE A 427 -7.72 8.86 14.87
C PHE A 427 -7.53 8.24 16.24
N ALA A 428 -8.27 7.15 16.50
CA ALA A 428 -8.14 6.35 17.71
C ALA A 428 -7.45 5.02 17.38
N GLN A 429 -6.42 4.69 18.16
CA GLN A 429 -5.75 3.41 18.06
C GLN A 429 -6.14 2.52 19.23
N ASP A 430 -6.28 1.23 18.96
CA ASP A 430 -6.38 0.19 19.98
C ASP A 430 -4.99 -0.15 20.54
N ASP A 431 -4.28 0.90 20.97
CA ASP A 431 -2.86 0.90 21.26
C ASP A 431 -2.55 0.27 22.62
N SER A 432 -1.45 -0.46 22.67
CA SER A 432 -1.03 -1.18 23.86
C SER A 432 0.47 -1.26 24.02
N HIS A 433 0.89 -1.29 25.28
CA HIS A 433 2.27 -1.35 25.70
C HIS A 433 2.44 -2.46 26.74
N SER A 434 3.19 -3.48 26.37
CA SER A 434 3.56 -4.58 27.26
C SER A 434 4.93 -4.33 27.86
N TYR A 435 5.03 -4.46 29.18
CA TYR A 435 6.26 -4.39 29.95
C TYR A 435 6.57 -5.79 30.48
N VAL A 436 7.71 -6.32 30.08
CA VAL A 436 8.09 -7.72 30.34
C VAL A 436 9.55 -7.83 30.74
N THR A 437 9.94 -8.93 31.41
CA THR A 437 11.37 -9.24 31.55
C THR A 437 11.95 -9.71 30.21
N LYS A 438 13.28 -9.71 30.07
CA LYS A 438 13.93 -10.20 28.85
C LYS A 438 13.54 -11.64 28.53
N GLU A 439 13.45 -12.48 29.56
CA GLU A 439 13.09 -13.89 29.45
C GLU A 439 11.63 -14.11 29.04
N GLN A 440 10.74 -13.17 29.39
CA GLN A 440 9.32 -13.20 29.05
C GLN A 440 9.01 -12.65 27.64
N ALA A 441 9.95 -11.93 27.03
CA ALA A 441 9.70 -11.21 25.79
C ALA A 441 9.28 -12.12 24.59
N PRO A 442 9.90 -13.29 24.35
CA PRO A 442 9.46 -14.18 23.27
C PRO A 442 8.01 -14.66 23.43
N ASP A 443 7.61 -15.02 24.65
CA ASP A 443 6.25 -15.47 24.94
C ASP A 443 5.23 -14.34 24.79
N GLU A 444 5.62 -13.10 25.12
CA GLU A 444 4.77 -11.93 24.91
C GLU A 444 4.57 -11.61 23.43
N VAL A 445 5.62 -11.67 22.61
CA VAL A 445 5.49 -11.50 21.15
C VAL A 445 4.55 -12.56 20.58
N ARG A 446 4.70 -13.83 21.01
CA ARG A 446 3.82 -14.92 20.56
C ARG A 446 2.37 -14.70 20.97
N HIS A 447 2.14 -14.24 22.20
CA HIS A 447 0.82 -13.89 22.71
C HIS A 447 0.18 -12.77 21.86
N LEU A 448 0.92 -11.69 21.60
CA LEU A 448 0.45 -10.55 20.81
C LEU A 448 0.13 -10.93 19.37
N LEU A 449 1.02 -11.69 18.72
CA LEU A 449 0.83 -12.12 17.33
C LEU A 449 -0.36 -13.07 17.20
N THR A 450 -0.50 -14.03 18.12
CA THR A 450 -1.68 -14.93 18.16
C THR A 450 -2.97 -14.14 18.36
N PHE A 451 -2.96 -13.17 19.27
CA PHE A 451 -4.11 -12.32 19.51
C PHE A 451 -4.49 -11.54 18.26
N VAL A 452 -3.55 -10.85 17.63
CA VAL A 452 -3.76 -10.11 16.36
C VAL A 452 -4.39 -11.00 15.30
N LEU A 453 -3.77 -12.14 15.00
CA LEU A 453 -4.26 -13.05 13.95
C LEU A 453 -5.66 -13.57 14.26
N SER A 454 -5.94 -13.96 15.52
CA SER A 454 -7.27 -14.41 15.92
C SER A 454 -8.34 -13.31 15.76
N LEU A 455 -7.97 -12.08 16.11
CA LEU A 455 -8.87 -10.94 16.07
C LEU A 455 -9.17 -10.53 14.63
N LEU A 456 -8.19 -10.54 13.72
CA LEU A 456 -8.43 -10.22 12.31
C LEU A 456 -9.32 -11.27 11.62
N ARG A 457 -9.19 -12.56 11.97
CA ARG A 457 -10.05 -13.64 11.47
C ARG A 457 -11.52 -13.48 11.86
N ASP A 458 -11.79 -13.04 13.08
CA ASP A 458 -13.15 -12.72 13.54
C ASP A 458 -13.83 -11.62 12.68
N PHE A 459 -13.05 -10.81 11.95
CA PHE A 459 -13.51 -9.81 11.00
C PHE A 459 -13.42 -10.25 9.54
N GLY A 460 -13.27 -11.56 9.27
CA GLY A 460 -13.26 -12.14 7.92
C GLY A 460 -11.97 -11.92 7.13
N LEU A 461 -10.88 -11.52 7.78
CA LEU A 461 -9.55 -11.45 7.16
C LEU A 461 -8.78 -12.72 7.53
N ASP A 462 -8.53 -13.60 6.55
CA ASP A 462 -7.91 -14.91 6.80
C ASP A 462 -6.59 -15.13 6.03
N ASP A 463 -6.30 -14.31 5.03
CA ASP A 463 -5.09 -14.39 4.20
C ASP A 463 -4.03 -13.41 4.69
N PHE A 464 -3.02 -13.95 5.38
CA PHE A 464 -1.96 -13.20 6.03
C PHE A 464 -0.57 -13.59 5.53
N TYR A 465 0.32 -12.61 5.54
CA TYR A 465 1.75 -12.84 5.62
C TYR A 465 2.38 -11.85 6.60
N LEU A 466 3.62 -12.10 7.01
CA LEU A 466 4.34 -11.30 7.97
C LEU A 466 5.51 -10.58 7.30
N GLU A 467 5.76 -9.35 7.72
CA GLU A 467 6.97 -8.61 7.35
C GLU A 467 7.82 -8.38 8.60
N LEU A 468 9.10 -8.77 8.54
CA LEU A 468 10.09 -8.49 9.57
C LEU A 468 10.89 -7.27 9.17
N SER A 469 10.59 -6.14 9.79
CA SER A 469 11.33 -4.91 9.52
C SER A 469 12.53 -4.76 10.45
N THR A 470 13.71 -4.61 9.85
CA THR A 470 15.01 -4.49 10.55
C THR A 470 15.64 -3.12 10.30
N ARG A 471 16.74 -2.81 10.99
CA ARG A 471 17.51 -1.59 10.73
C ARG A 471 18.24 -1.68 9.38
N ASP A 472 18.44 -0.53 8.77
CA ASP A 472 19.43 -0.36 7.71
C ASP A 472 20.80 -0.13 8.36
N GLU A 473 21.81 -0.90 7.97
CA GLU A 473 23.15 -0.86 8.58
C GLU A 473 23.90 0.44 8.25
N ASP A 474 23.57 1.07 7.12
CA ASP A 474 24.23 2.29 6.65
C ASP A 474 23.56 3.59 7.15
N SER A 475 22.52 3.47 7.97
CA SER A 475 21.70 4.61 8.42
C SER A 475 21.96 5.01 9.87
N GLU A 476 22.37 6.27 10.09
CA GLU A 476 22.55 6.88 11.43
C GLU A 476 21.23 7.10 12.20
N LYS A 477 20.08 6.84 11.57
CA LYS A 477 18.75 7.01 12.19
C LYS A 477 18.51 6.07 13.37
N PHE A 478 19.07 4.86 13.36
CA PHE A 478 18.73 3.80 14.31
C PHE A 478 19.54 3.90 15.61
N ILE A 479 18.86 3.79 16.74
CA ILE A 479 19.46 3.83 18.08
C ILE A 479 19.43 2.44 18.73
N GLY A 480 20.20 2.26 19.79
CA GLY A 480 20.39 0.98 20.48
C GLY A 480 21.67 0.26 20.03
N SER A 481 22.14 -0.68 20.84
CA SER A 481 23.39 -1.41 20.55
C SER A 481 23.17 -2.49 19.48
N PRO A 482 24.22 -2.89 18.74
CA PRO A 482 24.14 -4.01 17.79
C PRO A 482 23.60 -5.30 18.44
N GLU A 483 23.94 -5.56 19.70
CA GLU A 483 23.48 -6.72 20.45
C GLU A 483 21.98 -6.66 20.73
N GLN A 484 21.44 -5.49 21.11
CA GLN A 484 19.99 -5.31 21.31
C GLN A 484 19.21 -5.59 20.02
N TRP A 485 19.72 -5.09 18.88
CA TRP A 485 19.13 -5.34 17.57
C TRP A 485 19.19 -6.82 17.18
N ALA A 486 20.33 -7.48 17.38
CA ALA A 486 20.48 -8.90 17.07
C ALA A 486 19.56 -9.77 17.93
N GLU A 487 19.50 -9.53 19.25
CA GLU A 487 18.65 -10.29 20.18
C GLU A 487 17.17 -10.13 19.83
N ALA A 488 16.68 -8.88 19.71
CA ALA A 488 15.27 -8.63 19.43
C ALA A 488 14.86 -9.10 18.04
N THR A 489 15.69 -8.88 17.01
CA THR A 489 15.40 -9.36 15.64
C THR A 489 15.30 -10.87 15.64
N LYS A 490 16.18 -11.57 16.37
CA LYS A 490 16.13 -13.02 16.46
C LYS A 490 14.85 -13.52 17.14
N VAL A 491 14.45 -12.89 18.24
CA VAL A 491 13.19 -13.22 18.92
C VAL A 491 11.99 -13.04 17.98
N LEU A 492 11.95 -11.92 17.24
CA LEU A 492 10.86 -11.66 16.30
C LEU A 492 10.86 -12.67 15.13
N GLU A 493 12.02 -12.97 14.56
CA GLU A 493 12.17 -13.95 13.47
C GLU A 493 11.72 -15.35 13.89
N ASP A 494 12.17 -15.82 15.06
CA ASP A 494 11.83 -17.16 15.58
C ASP A 494 10.32 -17.29 15.81
N VAL A 495 9.72 -16.31 16.51
CA VAL A 495 8.28 -16.31 16.80
C VAL A 495 7.44 -16.16 15.52
N ALA A 496 7.88 -15.34 14.56
CA ALA A 496 7.19 -15.21 13.28
C ALA A 496 7.23 -16.52 12.49
N THR A 497 8.38 -17.19 12.43
CA THR A 497 8.56 -18.46 11.71
C THR A 497 7.71 -19.59 12.33
N GLU A 498 7.57 -19.61 13.66
CA GLU A 498 6.72 -20.58 14.36
C GLU A 498 5.24 -20.51 13.94
N THR A 499 4.76 -19.38 13.42
CA THR A 499 3.37 -19.25 12.96
C THR A 499 3.08 -20.07 11.69
N GLY A 500 4.11 -20.44 10.94
CA GLY A 500 4.00 -21.07 9.63
C GLY A 500 3.52 -20.13 8.51
N LEU A 501 3.40 -18.83 8.78
CA LEU A 501 3.11 -17.82 7.77
C LEU A 501 4.37 -17.47 6.98
N GLU A 502 4.19 -16.99 5.74
CA GLU A 502 5.28 -16.42 4.95
C GLU A 502 5.87 -15.21 5.69
N LEU A 503 7.20 -15.19 5.82
CA LEU A 503 7.95 -14.11 6.46
C LEU A 503 8.81 -13.41 5.43
N VAL A 504 8.47 -12.16 5.13
CA VAL A 504 9.16 -11.31 4.16
C VAL A 504 10.09 -10.35 4.91
N ALA A 505 11.32 -10.20 4.43
CA ALA A 505 12.27 -9.24 5.00
C ALA A 505 11.96 -7.82 4.53
N ASP A 506 12.00 -6.86 5.45
CA ASP A 506 11.77 -5.42 5.19
C ASP A 506 12.93 -4.58 5.78
N PRO A 507 14.14 -4.69 5.20
CA PRO A 507 15.31 -3.97 5.70
C PRO A 507 15.11 -2.45 5.61
N GLY A 508 15.39 -1.74 6.70
CA GLY A 508 15.19 -0.29 6.82
C GLY A 508 13.77 0.13 7.24
N GLY A 509 12.79 -0.79 7.24
CA GLY A 509 11.40 -0.49 7.60
C GLY A 509 11.12 -0.40 9.11
N ALA A 510 12.12 -0.69 9.96
CA ALA A 510 11.98 -0.63 11.41
C ALA A 510 11.75 0.80 11.94
N ALA A 511 11.23 0.91 13.17
CA ALA A 511 11.30 2.20 13.86
C ALA A 511 12.74 2.46 14.28
N TYR A 512 13.07 3.74 14.50
CA TYR A 512 14.41 4.14 14.89
C TYR A 512 14.88 3.48 16.20
N TYR A 513 13.95 3.06 17.07
CA TYR A 513 14.23 2.49 18.39
C TYR A 513 14.14 0.96 18.50
N GLY A 514 13.82 0.24 17.41
CA GLY A 514 13.75 -1.23 17.46
C GLY A 514 13.03 -1.91 16.29
N PRO A 515 13.25 -3.23 16.11
CA PRO A 515 12.65 -4.02 15.04
C PRO A 515 11.16 -4.28 15.28
N LYS A 516 10.42 -4.63 14.23
CA LYS A 516 8.98 -4.92 14.31
C LYS A 516 8.56 -6.06 13.38
N ILE A 517 7.52 -6.77 13.78
CA ILE A 517 6.72 -7.63 12.90
C ILE A 517 5.49 -6.84 12.50
N SER A 518 5.22 -6.75 11.20
CA SER A 518 3.98 -6.21 10.65
C SER A 518 3.11 -7.34 10.11
N VAL A 519 1.83 -7.36 10.48
CA VAL A 519 0.85 -8.30 9.92
C VAL A 519 0.23 -7.68 8.68
N GLN A 520 0.43 -8.32 7.54
CA GLN A 520 -0.12 -7.92 6.26
C GLN A 520 -1.32 -8.80 5.96
N ALA A 521 -2.46 -8.20 5.62
CA ALA A 521 -3.68 -8.91 5.24
C ALA A 521 -4.08 -8.59 3.81
N ARG A 522 -4.42 -9.61 3.03
CA ARG A 522 -5.02 -9.44 1.70
C ARG A 522 -6.54 -9.32 1.82
N ASP A 523 -7.10 -8.29 1.19
CA ASP A 523 -8.56 -8.10 1.16
C ASP A 523 -9.25 -9.01 0.12
N ALA A 524 -10.58 -8.92 0.02
CA ALA A 524 -11.39 -9.75 -0.87
C ALA A 524 -11.08 -9.60 -2.38
N ILE A 525 -10.29 -8.59 -2.77
CA ILE A 525 -9.84 -8.38 -4.16
C ILE A 525 -8.32 -8.49 -4.31
N GLY A 526 -7.64 -9.01 -3.28
CA GLY A 526 -6.20 -9.30 -3.28
C GLY A 526 -5.29 -8.10 -3.00
N ARG A 527 -5.81 -6.97 -2.54
CA ARG A 527 -4.97 -5.83 -2.13
C ARG A 527 -4.41 -6.08 -0.75
N THR A 528 -3.12 -5.81 -0.59
CA THR A 528 -2.44 -5.92 0.69
C THR A 528 -2.63 -4.66 1.53
N TRP A 529 -2.90 -4.88 2.80
CA TRP A 529 -2.99 -3.84 3.79
C TRP A 529 -2.21 -4.24 5.05
N GLN A 530 -1.30 -3.38 5.49
CA GLN A 530 -0.66 -3.53 6.79
C GLN A 530 -1.69 -3.33 7.89
N MET A 531 -2.06 -4.35 8.66
CA MET A 531 -3.10 -4.26 9.69
C MET A 531 -2.53 -3.85 11.04
N SER A 532 -1.48 -4.53 11.46
CA SER A 532 -1.05 -4.56 12.85
C SER A 532 0.45 -4.57 12.94
N THR A 533 0.99 -4.19 14.09
CA THR A 533 2.42 -4.22 14.36
C THR A 533 2.70 -4.70 15.76
N VAL A 534 3.74 -5.52 15.92
CA VAL A 534 4.35 -5.87 17.22
C VAL A 534 5.80 -5.42 17.18
N GLN A 535 6.18 -4.50 18.06
CA GLN A 535 7.43 -3.76 17.93
C GLN A 535 8.18 -3.65 19.26
N TYR A 536 9.49 -3.91 19.23
CA TYR A 536 10.39 -3.65 20.35
C TYR A 536 10.73 -2.16 20.48
N ASP A 537 10.91 -1.69 21.71
CA ASP A 537 11.44 -0.35 22.01
C ASP A 537 12.56 -0.41 23.06
N PHE A 538 13.78 -0.10 22.62
CA PHE A 538 14.97 -0.03 23.47
C PHE A 538 15.21 1.36 24.08
N ASN A 539 14.43 2.35 23.68
CA ASN A 539 14.68 3.77 23.90
C ASN A 539 13.85 4.32 25.05
N GLN A 540 12.55 4.05 25.07
CA GLN A 540 11.66 4.63 26.06
C GLN A 540 11.87 4.10 27.49
N PRO A 541 12.10 2.80 27.72
CA PRO A 541 12.44 2.31 29.06
C PRO A 541 13.61 3.07 29.69
N ALA A 542 14.71 3.21 28.96
CA ALA A 542 15.90 3.95 29.40
C ALA A 542 15.62 5.44 29.62
N ARG A 543 14.97 6.12 28.67
CA ARG A 543 14.71 7.57 28.76
C ARG A 543 13.76 7.95 29.89
N PHE A 544 12.84 7.07 30.25
CA PHE A 544 11.94 7.30 31.38
C PHE A 544 12.49 6.78 32.70
N GLY A 545 13.62 6.06 32.70
CA GLY A 545 14.17 5.38 33.88
C GLY A 545 13.19 4.35 34.42
N LEU A 546 12.65 3.51 33.54
CA LEU A 546 11.71 2.47 33.93
C LEU A 546 12.48 1.30 34.55
N GLU A 547 12.04 0.86 35.73
CA GLU A 547 12.70 -0.24 36.45
C GLU A 547 11.67 -1.17 37.10
N TYR A 548 12.07 -2.42 37.31
CA TYR A 548 11.42 -3.36 38.21
C TYR A 548 12.44 -3.99 39.16
N GLN A 549 11.97 -4.51 40.29
CA GLN A 549 12.77 -5.31 41.21
C GLN A 549 12.76 -6.77 40.77
N ALA A 550 13.92 -7.29 40.38
CA ALA A 550 14.14 -8.67 39.96
C ALA A 550 14.13 -9.64 41.15
N ALA A 551 14.10 -10.94 40.86
CA ALA A 551 14.03 -12.00 41.88
C ALA A 551 15.26 -12.04 42.79
N ASP A 552 16.41 -11.60 42.29
CA ASP A 552 17.67 -11.48 43.02
C ASP A 552 17.79 -10.16 43.83
N GLY A 553 16.76 -9.31 43.79
CA GLY A 553 16.71 -8.02 44.47
C GLY A 553 17.32 -6.85 43.68
N THR A 554 17.92 -7.10 42.52
CA THR A 554 18.47 -6.04 41.66
C THR A 554 17.37 -5.22 40.99
N ARG A 555 17.70 -3.98 40.58
CA ARG A 555 16.85 -3.16 39.72
C ARG A 555 17.20 -3.45 38.27
N GLN A 556 16.21 -3.81 37.47
CA GLN A 556 16.37 -4.15 36.07
C GLN A 556 15.42 -3.30 35.23
N GLU A 557 15.83 -2.98 34.01
CA GLU A 557 14.99 -2.29 33.03
C GLU A 557 14.04 -3.31 32.35
N PRO A 558 12.73 -3.01 32.22
CA PRO A 558 11.81 -3.87 31.49
C PRO A 558 12.00 -3.74 29.98
N VAL A 559 11.75 -4.81 29.25
CA VAL A 559 11.53 -4.75 27.79
C VAL A 559 10.13 -4.17 27.55
N MET A 560 10.04 -3.20 26.65
CA MET A 560 8.79 -2.60 26.22
C MET A 560 8.45 -3.06 24.80
N ILE A 561 7.22 -3.56 24.62
CA ILE A 561 6.69 -4.00 23.33
C ILE A 561 5.44 -3.19 23.02
N HIS A 562 5.46 -2.50 21.89
CA HIS A 562 4.32 -1.77 21.34
C HIS A 562 3.49 -2.71 20.48
N ALA A 563 2.17 -2.62 20.61
CA ALA A 563 1.27 -3.32 19.71
C ALA A 563 -0.04 -2.57 19.50
N ALA A 564 -0.51 -2.56 18.25
CA ALA A 564 -1.87 -2.18 17.87
C ALA A 564 -2.45 -3.33 17.04
N LYS A 565 -3.72 -3.72 17.28
CA LYS A 565 -4.29 -4.93 16.66
C LYS A 565 -5.06 -4.55 15.40
N PHE A 566 -5.90 -3.52 15.45
CA PHE A 566 -6.48 -2.93 14.24
C PHE A 566 -5.58 -1.88 13.59
N GLY A 567 -4.62 -1.33 14.36
CA GLY A 567 -3.93 -0.10 13.99
C GLY A 567 -4.75 1.10 14.46
N SER A 568 -5.45 1.78 13.55
CA SER A 568 -6.44 2.79 13.91
C SER A 568 -7.84 2.30 13.55
N ILE A 569 -8.82 2.60 14.41
CA ILE A 569 -10.22 2.23 14.21
C ILE A 569 -10.76 2.81 12.90
N GLU A 570 -10.41 4.06 12.57
CA GLU A 570 -10.80 4.73 11.34
C GLU A 570 -10.32 3.93 10.11
N ARG A 571 -9.01 3.70 10.01
CA ARG A 571 -8.42 2.93 8.90
C ARG A 571 -9.01 1.53 8.80
N PHE A 572 -9.17 0.83 9.92
CA PHE A 572 -9.73 -0.52 9.90
C PHE A 572 -11.18 -0.52 9.42
N LEU A 573 -12.02 0.44 9.84
CA LEU A 573 -13.39 0.60 9.31
C LEU A 573 -13.37 0.88 7.80
N GLY A 574 -12.44 1.73 7.33
CA GLY A 574 -12.20 1.94 5.90
C GLY A 574 -11.95 0.63 5.17
N VAL A 575 -10.97 -0.15 5.62
CA VAL A 575 -10.61 -1.46 5.05
C VAL A 575 -11.79 -2.43 5.06
N LEU A 576 -12.52 -2.55 6.17
CA LEU A 576 -13.69 -3.43 6.27
C LEU A 576 -14.80 -3.02 5.31
N THR A 577 -15.01 -1.72 5.14
CA THR A 577 -16.01 -1.20 4.20
C THR A 577 -15.67 -1.66 2.77
N GLU A 578 -14.40 -1.65 2.38
CA GLU A 578 -13.97 -2.10 1.05
C GLU A 578 -13.97 -3.63 0.93
N HIS A 579 -13.49 -4.33 1.96
CA HIS A 579 -13.45 -5.78 2.03
C HIS A 579 -14.84 -6.39 1.82
N TYR A 580 -15.85 -5.84 2.51
CA TYR A 580 -17.24 -6.29 2.37
C TYR A 580 -18.03 -5.59 1.26
N ALA A 581 -17.43 -4.67 0.51
CA ALA A 581 -18.15 -3.79 -0.42
C ALA A 581 -19.40 -3.14 0.22
N GLY A 582 -19.30 -2.79 1.51
CA GLY A 582 -20.37 -2.23 2.35
C GLY A 582 -21.43 -3.23 2.83
N ALA A 583 -21.34 -4.52 2.46
CA ALA A 583 -22.27 -5.57 2.89
C ALA A 583 -21.74 -6.25 4.15
N PHE A 584 -21.65 -5.50 5.25
CA PHE A 584 -21.08 -5.97 6.51
C PHE A 584 -21.73 -7.27 7.03
N PRO A 585 -20.99 -8.12 7.75
CA PRO A 585 -21.56 -9.29 8.43
C PRO A 585 -22.63 -8.83 9.43
N VAL A 586 -23.55 -9.74 9.77
CA VAL A 586 -24.77 -9.39 10.55
C VAL A 586 -24.40 -8.67 11.85
N TRP A 587 -23.39 -9.17 12.58
CA TRP A 587 -22.99 -8.61 13.87
C TRP A 587 -22.44 -7.18 13.78
N LEU A 588 -21.88 -6.75 12.63
CA LEU A 588 -21.40 -5.38 12.39
C LEU A 588 -22.44 -4.49 11.71
N SER A 589 -23.42 -5.07 11.00
CA SER A 589 -24.35 -4.28 10.18
C SER A 589 -25.11 -3.25 11.02
N PRO A 590 -25.14 -1.96 10.63
CA PRO A 590 -25.81 -0.92 11.41
C PRO A 590 -27.31 -1.16 11.54
N VAL A 591 -27.92 -1.73 10.50
CA VAL A 591 -29.28 -2.26 10.52
C VAL A 591 -29.18 -3.74 10.16
N GLN A 592 -29.50 -4.61 11.12
CA GLN A 592 -29.41 -6.06 10.96
C GLN A 592 -30.67 -6.60 10.29
N VAL A 593 -31.81 -6.04 10.68
CA VAL A 593 -33.13 -6.46 10.21
C VAL A 593 -33.93 -5.23 9.76
N ARG A 594 -34.52 -5.31 8.57
CA ARG A 594 -35.55 -4.36 8.14
C ARG A 594 -36.85 -5.09 7.87
N ALA A 595 -37.87 -4.78 8.67
CA ALA A 595 -39.21 -5.33 8.53
C ALA A 595 -40.02 -4.49 7.53
N ILE A 596 -40.57 -5.13 6.50
CA ILE A 596 -41.31 -4.49 5.40
C ILE A 596 -42.70 -5.12 5.30
N PRO A 597 -43.77 -4.40 5.68
CA PRO A 597 -45.14 -4.89 5.56
C PRO A 597 -45.56 -4.95 4.09
N VAL A 598 -46.29 -6.01 3.70
CA VAL A 598 -46.83 -6.13 2.33
C VAL A 598 -47.88 -5.04 2.06
N ALA A 599 -48.59 -4.62 3.10
CA ALA A 599 -49.58 -3.53 3.08
C ALA A 599 -49.73 -2.91 4.48
N GLU A 600 -50.26 -1.68 4.53
CA GLU A 600 -50.46 -0.89 5.76
C GLU A 600 -51.15 -1.65 6.92
N PRO A 601 -52.15 -2.54 6.70
CA PRO A 601 -52.76 -3.30 7.80
C PRO A 601 -51.81 -4.22 8.58
N PHE A 602 -50.61 -4.52 8.04
CA PHE A 602 -49.61 -5.37 8.70
C PHE A 602 -48.52 -4.59 9.43
N ASN A 603 -48.63 -3.25 9.49
CA ASN A 603 -47.66 -2.40 10.18
C ASN A 603 -47.57 -2.75 11.67
N ASP A 604 -48.71 -2.86 12.37
CA ASP A 604 -48.74 -3.15 13.81
C ASP A 604 -48.13 -4.52 14.12
N TYR A 605 -48.45 -5.54 13.30
CA TYR A 605 -47.88 -6.88 13.43
C TYR A 605 -46.36 -6.87 13.33
N LEU A 606 -45.80 -6.21 12.31
CA LEU A 606 -44.34 -6.11 12.18
C LEU A 606 -43.71 -5.19 13.22
N ALA A 607 -44.42 -4.18 13.73
CA ALA A 607 -43.95 -3.36 14.84
C ALA A 607 -43.75 -4.22 16.11
N GLU A 608 -44.67 -5.13 16.41
CA GLU A 608 -44.53 -6.09 17.52
C GLU A 608 -43.33 -7.03 17.32
N VAL A 609 -43.13 -7.54 16.10
CA VAL A 609 -41.97 -8.38 15.74
C VAL A 609 -40.66 -7.61 15.92
N VAL A 610 -40.59 -6.36 15.44
CA VAL A 610 -39.42 -5.48 15.59
C VAL A 610 -39.14 -5.20 17.06
N ALA A 611 -40.17 -4.91 17.87
CA ALA A 611 -40.01 -4.69 19.31
C ALA A 611 -39.44 -5.93 20.01
N LYS A 612 -39.87 -7.14 19.62
CA LYS A 612 -39.32 -8.40 20.14
C LYS A 612 -37.85 -8.60 19.78
N LEU A 613 -37.47 -8.30 18.54
CA LEU A 613 -36.08 -8.34 18.08
C LEU A 613 -35.20 -7.33 18.84
N GLN A 614 -35.67 -6.10 19.00
CA GLN A 614 -34.97 -5.04 19.74
C GLN A 614 -34.80 -5.39 21.22
N ALA A 615 -35.81 -6.00 21.85
CA ALA A 615 -35.72 -6.50 23.23
C ALA A 615 -34.65 -7.59 23.40
N ALA A 616 -34.32 -8.32 22.34
CA ALA A 616 -33.24 -9.30 22.29
C ALA A 616 -31.87 -8.70 21.89
N GLY A 617 -31.77 -7.38 21.70
CA GLY A 617 -30.53 -6.70 21.32
C GLY A 617 -30.27 -6.62 19.81
N VAL A 618 -31.23 -7.04 18.97
CA VAL A 618 -31.10 -6.95 17.51
C VAL A 618 -31.39 -5.53 17.02
N ARG A 619 -30.54 -5.01 16.14
CA ARG A 619 -30.73 -3.72 15.47
C ARG A 619 -31.74 -3.85 14.34
N ALA A 620 -33.02 -3.82 14.71
CA ALA A 620 -34.15 -3.97 13.80
C ALA A 620 -34.92 -2.64 13.58
N GLU A 621 -35.36 -2.41 12.35
CA GLU A 621 -36.17 -1.24 11.94
C GLU A 621 -37.44 -1.68 11.21
N LEU A 622 -38.53 -0.94 11.41
CA LEU A 622 -39.75 -1.04 10.60
C LEU A 622 -39.70 -0.03 9.44
N GLU A 623 -40.02 -0.47 8.24
CA GLU A 623 -40.14 0.38 7.04
C GLU A 623 -41.62 0.62 6.70
N ASP A 624 -42.23 1.57 7.42
CA ASP A 624 -43.65 1.91 7.33
C ASP A 624 -43.96 3.10 6.39
N SER A 625 -42.98 3.56 5.60
CA SER A 625 -43.20 4.69 4.69
C SER A 625 -44.31 4.42 3.66
N SER A 626 -44.83 5.47 3.05
CA SER A 626 -45.86 5.38 1.99
C SER A 626 -45.31 4.92 0.62
N ASP A 627 -44.04 4.52 0.57
CA ASP A 627 -43.42 4.01 -0.65
C ASP A 627 -44.01 2.67 -1.08
N ARG A 628 -44.05 2.43 -2.40
CA ARG A 628 -44.50 1.15 -2.96
C ARG A 628 -43.57 0.02 -2.51
N PHE A 629 -44.14 -1.15 -2.21
CA PHE A 629 -43.41 -2.33 -1.74
C PHE A 629 -42.14 -2.66 -2.56
N PRO A 630 -42.14 -2.68 -3.92
CA PRO A 630 -40.91 -2.91 -4.69
C PRO A 630 -39.82 -1.87 -4.47
N LYS A 631 -40.19 -0.60 -4.21
CA LYS A 631 -39.25 0.47 -3.89
C LYS A 631 -38.60 0.22 -2.52
N LYS A 632 -39.39 -0.15 -1.51
CA LYS A 632 -38.90 -0.52 -0.17
C LYS A 632 -37.89 -1.68 -0.23
N ILE A 633 -38.20 -2.73 -0.98
CA ILE A 633 -37.30 -3.88 -1.20
C ILE A 633 -36.01 -3.43 -1.90
N ARG A 634 -36.10 -2.63 -2.96
CA ARG A 634 -34.93 -2.10 -3.66
C ARG A 634 -34.06 -1.22 -2.75
N THR A 635 -34.67 -0.38 -1.90
CA THR A 635 -33.94 0.44 -0.93
C THR A 635 -33.21 -0.45 0.07
N ALA A 636 -33.86 -1.47 0.63
CA ALA A 636 -33.21 -2.42 1.54
C ALA A 636 -32.03 -3.17 0.88
N SER A 637 -32.16 -3.56 -0.40
CA SER A 637 -31.04 -4.15 -1.15
C SER A 637 -29.90 -3.15 -1.39
N LYS A 638 -30.21 -1.88 -1.69
CA LYS A 638 -29.20 -0.83 -1.86
C LYS A 638 -28.45 -0.54 -0.56
N ASP A 639 -29.17 -0.52 0.55
CA ASP A 639 -28.63 -0.34 1.91
C ASP A 639 -27.92 -1.59 2.42
N LYS A 640 -27.94 -2.69 1.65
CA LYS A 640 -27.26 -3.96 1.94
C LYS A 640 -27.71 -4.56 3.28
N ILE A 641 -29.00 -4.48 3.60
CA ILE A 641 -29.55 -5.07 4.84
C ILE A 641 -29.35 -6.60 4.83
N PRO A 642 -28.80 -7.21 5.90
CA PRO A 642 -28.62 -8.67 5.97
C PRO A 642 -29.94 -9.43 5.86
N PHE A 643 -30.92 -9.07 6.70
CA PHE A 643 -32.22 -9.72 6.75
C PHE A 643 -33.35 -8.73 6.49
N VAL A 644 -34.12 -8.99 5.43
CA VAL A 644 -35.39 -8.29 5.21
C VAL A 644 -36.51 -9.23 5.65
N LEU A 645 -37.27 -8.83 6.67
CA LEU A 645 -38.44 -9.57 7.11
C LEU A 645 -39.68 -9.00 6.46
N ILE A 646 -40.55 -9.87 5.94
CA ILE A 646 -41.75 -9.49 5.21
C ILE A 646 -42.93 -10.20 5.88
N ALA A 647 -44.05 -9.51 6.04
CA ALA A 647 -45.29 -10.13 6.49
C ALA A 647 -46.50 -9.60 5.69
N GLY A 648 -47.30 -10.53 5.18
CA GLY A 648 -48.66 -10.31 4.68
C GLY A 648 -49.71 -10.99 5.55
N GLY A 649 -50.90 -11.21 4.97
CA GLY A 649 -52.03 -11.83 5.68
C GLY A 649 -51.72 -13.24 6.17
N ASP A 650 -51.26 -14.10 5.26
CA ASP A 650 -50.93 -15.49 5.59
C ASP A 650 -49.82 -15.58 6.67
N ASP A 651 -48.84 -14.67 6.66
CA ASP A 651 -47.77 -14.62 7.67
C ASP A 651 -48.32 -14.18 9.04
N ALA A 652 -49.11 -13.11 9.07
CA ALA A 652 -49.69 -12.58 10.31
C ALA A 652 -50.66 -13.58 10.96
N ASP A 653 -51.51 -14.24 10.17
CA ASP A 653 -52.46 -15.25 10.65
C ASP A 653 -51.75 -16.48 11.22
N ALA A 654 -50.57 -16.84 10.68
CA ALA A 654 -49.75 -17.95 11.15
C ALA A 654 -48.80 -17.58 12.30
N GLY A 655 -48.72 -16.30 12.69
CA GLY A 655 -47.72 -15.84 13.66
C GLY A 655 -46.28 -16.00 13.15
N ALA A 656 -46.07 -15.77 11.85
CA ALA A 656 -44.83 -15.99 11.13
C ALA A 656 -44.34 -14.74 10.36
N VAL A 657 -43.11 -14.81 9.85
CA VAL A 657 -42.51 -13.84 8.94
C VAL A 657 -41.80 -14.57 7.80
N SER A 658 -41.62 -13.88 6.69
CA SER A 658 -40.90 -14.36 5.53
C SER A 658 -39.55 -13.62 5.40
N PHE A 659 -38.45 -14.37 5.37
CA PHE A 659 -37.11 -13.85 5.15
C PHE A 659 -36.88 -13.56 3.67
N ARG A 660 -36.15 -12.48 3.41
CA ARG A 660 -35.48 -12.22 2.14
C ARG A 660 -34.02 -11.85 2.44
N PHE A 661 -33.11 -12.61 1.86
CA PHE A 661 -31.67 -12.45 2.04
C PHE A 661 -31.07 -11.56 0.94
N ARG A 662 -29.81 -11.13 1.13
CA ARG A 662 -29.07 -10.24 0.20
C ARG A 662 -28.92 -10.82 -1.21
N ASP A 663 -28.77 -12.14 -1.31
CA ASP A 663 -28.67 -12.87 -2.58
C ASP A 663 -30.03 -12.98 -3.32
N GLY A 664 -31.11 -12.55 -2.68
CA GLY A 664 -32.48 -12.57 -3.20
C GLY A 664 -33.25 -13.85 -2.90
N SER A 665 -32.63 -14.85 -2.25
CA SER A 665 -33.31 -16.03 -1.76
C SER A 665 -34.32 -15.68 -0.66
N GLN A 666 -35.32 -16.55 -0.47
CA GLN A 666 -36.41 -16.36 0.47
C GLN A 666 -36.69 -17.63 1.25
N ASP A 667 -37.08 -17.45 2.51
CA ASP A 667 -37.58 -18.51 3.37
C ASP A 667 -38.86 -18.00 4.05
N ASN A 668 -40.00 -18.55 3.65
CA ASN A 668 -41.31 -17.98 3.96
C ASN A 668 -41.96 -18.71 5.14
N GLN A 669 -42.89 -18.04 5.82
CA GLN A 669 -43.70 -18.64 6.90
C GLN A 669 -42.85 -19.18 8.07
N VAL A 670 -41.76 -18.48 8.41
CA VAL A 670 -40.92 -18.80 9.57
C VAL A 670 -41.58 -18.25 10.84
N PRO A 671 -41.91 -19.10 11.84
CA PRO A 671 -42.48 -18.63 13.10
C PRO A 671 -41.63 -17.53 13.75
N VAL A 672 -42.25 -16.51 14.33
CA VAL A 672 -41.53 -15.33 14.84
C VAL A 672 -40.47 -15.70 15.90
N ASP A 673 -40.75 -16.65 16.79
CA ASP A 673 -39.77 -17.14 17.77
C ASP A 673 -38.55 -17.78 17.11
N GLU A 674 -38.78 -18.56 16.05
CA GLU A 674 -37.71 -19.18 15.28
C GLU A 674 -36.90 -18.14 14.51
N ALA A 675 -37.56 -17.14 13.92
CA ALA A 675 -36.90 -16.04 13.22
C ALA A 675 -35.93 -15.29 14.16
N VAL A 676 -36.38 -14.96 15.38
CA VAL A 676 -35.55 -14.32 16.41
C VAL A 676 -34.34 -15.21 16.75
N ALA A 677 -34.55 -16.50 17.00
CA ALA A 677 -33.47 -17.42 17.34
C ALA A 677 -32.43 -17.55 16.21
N ARG A 678 -32.87 -17.64 14.95
CA ARG A 678 -31.99 -17.70 13.78
C ARG A 678 -31.14 -16.43 13.62
N ILE A 679 -31.74 -15.25 13.82
CA ILE A 679 -31.03 -13.97 13.72
C ILE A 679 -29.99 -13.84 14.84
N LEU A 680 -30.32 -14.22 16.07
CA LEU A 680 -29.37 -14.21 17.18
C LEU A 680 -28.20 -15.17 16.94
N ALA A 681 -28.48 -16.38 16.44
CA ALA A 681 -27.44 -17.34 16.10
C ALA A 681 -26.48 -16.80 15.02
N ALA A 682 -26.99 -16.10 14.01
CA ALA A 682 -26.17 -15.47 12.97
C ALA A 682 -25.33 -14.30 13.50
N ILE A 683 -25.82 -13.57 14.50
CA ILE A 683 -25.04 -12.52 15.19
C ILE A 683 -23.92 -13.16 16.02
N GLU A 684 -24.22 -14.24 16.75
CA GLU A 684 -23.27 -14.92 17.62
C GLU A 684 -22.17 -15.65 16.85
N SER A 685 -22.51 -16.30 15.72
CA SER A 685 -21.53 -16.99 14.88
C SER A 685 -20.55 -16.04 14.20
N LYS A 686 -20.91 -14.75 14.11
CA LYS A 686 -20.17 -13.69 13.39
C LYS A 686 -19.93 -14.00 11.91
N GLU A 687 -20.66 -14.96 11.35
CA GLU A 687 -20.56 -15.32 9.94
C GLU A 687 -21.17 -14.22 9.05
N GLY A 688 -20.63 -14.12 7.82
CA GLY A 688 -20.93 -13.07 6.84
C GLY A 688 -22.13 -13.32 5.95
#